data_AF-A0A329MY74-F1
#
_entry.id   AF-A0A329MY74-F1
#
_cell.length_a   1.000
_cell.length_b   1.000
_cell.length_c   1.000
_cell.angle_alpha   90.00
_cell.angle_beta   90.00
_cell.angle_gamma   90.00
#
_symmetry.space_group_name_H-M   'P 1'
#
loop_
_entity.id
_entity.type
_entity.pdbx_description
1 polymer ?
#
loop_
_entity_poly.entity_id
_entity_poly.type
_entity_poly.pdbx_seq_one_letter_code
_entity_poly.pdbx_strand_id
1 'polypeptide(L)'
;MILMKPHYKLSAFLIFISLYANAQNNIITLDPLPGGSEGNNRYTDSSTFETDGSGNVSYHNSNSYDDWSVTASTITPTGALGRTFSITFGGMSEVNTVIGNDYGALISPAGIDRAASGALGIRGGIGNGIDSGEGYYFGLDLTNLNSTAAVQITKISVTDLAATGETGVIVSRLNPSRKFTFGKPGAPGVDYELAGGAGTIDVSSFNLYLTGGNINEHMVSVFSNTTVPSGYRITGVELRVRTNILNPNPVSNASHPRLLLGQGEETDVQNLISQSAEFNAIHEYILENADNFVQESPLVYNAVNNRMLETAREAIRQVFYLAYAYRMTSDTDYLTKAEEVINTVCDFPDWVTYTLDTAEMCFAVAIGYDWLYHELSATTRQKARESILDYAFLTQKNKPFWDMTSNWNQVGIGGLAYGALAIYGDGTAQMDQEARFVMNNILVKNPNSMETYANGNYQEGAMYWSYGSTYEVLLLSALEGIYGQNHEGVRRLRSTPGFLESAEYMQYVTGTSSLYFNYSDCTEKRIPLPATIWMADKLNNPSLLSVEQLLMQNGKYTSNYSDDSRFLPIALIYGKEIDWENLSAPGPKVWKGYGSQPVVLVRTDWQGSNGKYVGVKGGTPDYSHAHMDGGTFVYDSQGKRWASDFGKYDYNAVKAGISPPGSANDFSQGSSRWNIFRVSNLNHNTISIKKSSETNWQHHKVNGSASITGIFDTPAKRGAELDMRGLIGLDDELEAIYRSVYLVDESYLEIKDSIDNGSGAVDLYWNMVTTALVETLDSSRIKLTQGGKTAILEISSSNPSVSFTIADNRSTDPVDYFPPATYERKNDGTVMIGFEAAIPANEQVTFTVTLKDDAEVPPSSTEPVNYVLLELPDPNTGREANGLYYDTSEFYVDSQGDVSISGIATEYAWNVYGDTDIDSIMGHKFFFRWHGMGAVNTVEGNDFGALVTPAGIDRSASGELGVRGGAGNGIDPNEGYLFGFDGSYLPDITGLQLVKVGVNFVSSSRTGILVNRNDTSKRVSFGGPSSAADVILPSGQGFVDVESLDISITGGQTDYEMASVFNSGTSGGFRINKVVFKVISSGTAPLYTMSAPSVEDAEKDAVILYPNPFTSTITLRNTKEENHFLNLSLFTDTGTRLFYKTFDNSQAGDTRILDLQGIKPGIYVIRMEMSSGKTITKKIVKQ
;
A
#
# COMPACT_ATOMS: atom_id res chain seq x y z
N MET A 1 25.17 -32.93 -50.48
CA MET A 1 26.39 -32.35 -51.09
C MET A 1 26.34 -32.71 -52.58
N ILE A 2 25.97 -31.83 -53.52
CA ILE A 2 26.83 -30.96 -54.37
C ILE A 2 25.97 -30.76 -55.64
N LEU A 3 25.84 -29.66 -56.38
CA LEU A 3 26.16 -28.23 -56.28
C LEU A 3 25.40 -27.55 -57.47
N MET A 4 24.98 -26.31 -57.26
CA MET A 4 24.96 -25.16 -58.20
C MET A 4 24.61 -25.27 -59.72
N LYS A 5 23.58 -24.49 -60.10
CA LYS A 5 23.48 -23.44 -61.18
C LYS A 5 23.73 -23.82 -62.66
N PRO A 6 23.30 -23.00 -63.67
CA PRO A 6 22.25 -21.96 -63.73
C PRO A 6 21.43 -21.89 -65.06
N HIS A 7 20.45 -20.95 -65.06
CA HIS A 7 20.11 -20.00 -66.14
C HIS A 7 18.98 -20.21 -67.19
N TYR A 8 18.20 -19.13 -67.31
CA TYR A 8 17.33 -18.58 -68.38
C TYR A 8 15.92 -19.16 -68.63
N LYS A 9 14.91 -18.30 -68.38
CA LYS A 9 13.73 -18.20 -69.24
C LYS A 9 13.30 -16.74 -69.41
N LEU A 10 12.90 -16.45 -70.64
CA LEU A 10 12.43 -15.16 -71.17
C LEU A 10 10.90 -15.06 -71.02
N SER A 11 10.50 -13.81 -70.79
CA SER A 11 9.21 -13.13 -70.62
C SER A 11 7.94 -13.61 -71.34
N ALA A 12 6.80 -13.45 -70.65
CA ALA A 12 5.56 -12.95 -71.22
C ALA A 12 4.88 -11.99 -70.21
N PHE A 13 4.42 -10.85 -70.73
CA PHE A 13 3.95 -9.63 -70.07
C PHE A 13 2.60 -9.84 -69.35
N LEU A 14 2.52 -9.47 -68.07
CA LEU A 14 1.27 -9.16 -67.36
C LEU A 14 1.47 -7.81 -66.66
N ILE A 15 0.65 -6.85 -67.05
CA ILE A 15 0.67 -5.46 -66.58
C ILE A 15 0.27 -5.47 -65.10
N PHE A 16 1.24 -5.32 -64.20
CA PHE A 16 0.98 -4.97 -62.80
C PHE A 16 0.88 -3.46 -62.70
N ILE A 17 -0.35 -2.96 -62.55
CA ILE A 17 -0.60 -1.62 -62.02
C ILE A 17 -0.22 -1.66 -60.54
N SER A 18 0.92 -1.10 -60.19
CA SER A 18 1.29 -0.83 -58.80
C SER A 18 0.44 0.33 -58.27
N LEU A 19 -0.69 0.00 -57.65
CA LEU A 19 -1.35 0.94 -56.73
C LEU A 19 -0.51 0.96 -55.45
N TYR A 20 0.31 1.99 -55.29
CA TYR A 20 0.83 2.40 -53.98
C TYR A 20 -0.39 2.75 -53.11
N ALA A 21 -0.86 1.79 -52.30
CA ALA A 21 -1.73 2.09 -51.18
C ALA A 21 -0.88 2.84 -50.15
N ASN A 22 -1.00 4.17 -50.10
CA ASN A 22 -0.50 4.94 -48.97
C ASN A 22 -1.13 4.35 -47.70
N ALA A 23 -0.30 4.05 -46.69
CA ALA A 23 -0.80 3.63 -45.39
C ALA A 23 -1.81 4.68 -44.88
N GLN A 24 -3.05 4.26 -44.67
CA GLN A 24 -4.12 5.11 -44.16
C GLN A 24 -3.87 5.36 -42.68
N ASN A 25 -3.31 6.53 -42.36
CA ASN A 25 -2.84 6.83 -41.00
C ASN A 25 -3.82 7.70 -40.17
N ASN A 26 -4.95 8.14 -40.77
CA ASN A 26 -5.96 9.01 -40.13
C ASN A 26 -5.37 10.31 -39.53
N ILE A 27 -4.32 10.85 -40.14
CA ILE A 27 -3.57 12.03 -39.68
C ILE A 27 -4.14 13.31 -40.33
N ILE A 28 -4.20 14.38 -39.54
CA ILE A 28 -4.51 15.75 -39.96
C ILE A 28 -3.38 16.64 -39.45
N THR A 29 -2.80 17.45 -40.32
CA THR A 29 -1.74 18.42 -40.01
C THR A 29 -2.28 19.82 -40.22
N LEU A 30 -2.12 20.64 -39.20
CA LEU A 30 -2.59 22.02 -39.16
C LEU A 30 -1.38 22.96 -39.09
N ASP A 31 -1.14 23.74 -40.14
CA ASP A 31 -0.08 24.75 -40.16
C ASP A 31 -0.70 26.15 -40.12
N PRO A 32 -0.31 27.03 -39.17
CA PRO A 32 -0.87 28.37 -39.05
C PRO A 32 -0.76 29.21 -40.32
N LEU A 33 -1.84 29.90 -40.71
CA LEU A 33 -1.86 30.81 -41.86
C LEU A 33 -1.63 32.28 -41.47
N PRO A 34 -1.02 33.10 -42.35
CA PRO A 34 -0.85 34.54 -42.09
C PRO A 34 -2.16 35.34 -41.99
N GLY A 35 -3.23 34.86 -42.65
CA GLY A 35 -4.54 35.53 -42.69
C GLY A 35 -5.46 35.21 -41.52
N GLY A 36 -5.04 34.31 -40.62
CA GLY A 36 -5.84 33.86 -39.49
C GLY A 36 -6.05 34.95 -38.43
N SER A 37 -6.75 34.56 -37.38
CA SER A 37 -7.14 35.45 -36.30
C SER A 37 -5.97 36.04 -35.52
N GLU A 38 -6.01 37.35 -35.28
CA GLU A 38 -4.96 38.11 -34.64
C GLU A 38 -5.56 39.33 -33.92
N GLY A 39 -4.97 39.76 -32.80
CA GLY A 39 -5.32 41.03 -32.17
C GLY A 39 -5.10 41.09 -30.66
N ASN A 40 -4.90 42.32 -30.14
CA ASN A 40 -4.63 42.55 -28.71
C ASN A 40 -5.75 42.09 -27.78
N ASN A 41 -7.00 42.12 -28.23
CA ASN A 41 -8.18 41.72 -27.46
C ASN A 41 -8.78 40.40 -27.95
N ARG A 42 -8.05 39.65 -28.78
CA ARG A 42 -8.48 38.35 -29.30
C ARG A 42 -7.66 37.26 -28.63
N TYR A 43 -8.20 36.74 -27.54
CA TYR A 43 -7.49 35.85 -26.62
C TYR A 43 -7.64 34.37 -26.96
N THR A 44 -8.76 34.01 -27.57
CA THR A 44 -9.12 32.64 -27.92
C THR A 44 -9.65 32.60 -29.34
N ASP A 45 -9.54 31.43 -29.96
CA ASP A 45 -10.20 31.15 -31.22
C ASP A 45 -10.54 29.66 -31.38
N SER A 46 -11.42 29.37 -32.33
CA SER A 46 -11.85 28.02 -32.66
C SER A 46 -11.97 27.86 -34.17
N SER A 47 -11.31 26.83 -34.70
CA SER A 47 -11.32 26.52 -36.13
C SER A 47 -12.04 25.20 -36.35
N THR A 48 -13.16 25.24 -37.07
CA THR A 48 -13.99 24.06 -37.33
C THR A 48 -13.61 23.42 -38.66
N PHE A 49 -13.45 22.10 -38.65
CA PHE A 49 -13.17 21.26 -39.81
C PHE A 49 -14.34 20.31 -40.07
N GLU A 50 -14.48 19.90 -41.32
CA GLU A 50 -15.45 18.89 -41.77
C GLU A 50 -14.71 17.69 -42.37
N THR A 51 -15.10 16.51 -41.92
CA THR A 51 -14.74 15.22 -42.51
C THR A 51 -15.90 14.78 -43.40
N ASP A 52 -15.71 14.75 -44.72
CA ASP A 52 -16.77 14.34 -45.65
C ASP A 52 -17.07 12.82 -45.57
N GLY A 53 -18.09 12.37 -46.29
CA GLY A 53 -18.46 10.94 -46.32
C GLY A 53 -17.41 10.01 -46.94
N SER A 54 -16.42 10.56 -47.65
CA SER A 54 -15.28 9.81 -48.22
C SER A 54 -14.03 9.90 -47.34
N GLY A 55 -14.09 10.61 -46.21
CA GLY A 55 -12.97 10.79 -45.29
C GLY A 55 -12.00 11.91 -45.66
N ASN A 56 -12.33 12.81 -46.60
CA ASN A 56 -11.52 14.00 -46.85
C ASN A 56 -11.78 15.06 -45.78
N VAL A 57 -10.74 15.77 -45.36
CA VAL A 57 -10.83 16.83 -44.34
C VAL A 57 -10.66 18.19 -45.00
N SER A 58 -11.55 19.12 -44.71
CA SER A 58 -11.46 20.52 -45.13
C SER A 58 -11.94 21.46 -44.04
N TYR A 59 -11.58 22.74 -44.15
CA TYR A 59 -12.14 23.77 -43.29
C TYR A 59 -13.65 23.89 -43.49
N HIS A 60 -14.43 23.90 -42.40
CA HIS A 60 -15.87 24.07 -42.46
C HIS A 60 -16.20 25.56 -42.55
N ASN A 61 -16.85 25.99 -43.64
CA ASN A 61 -17.10 27.41 -43.96
C ASN A 61 -15.82 28.25 -44.14
N SER A 62 -14.89 27.74 -44.96
CA SER A 62 -13.63 28.41 -45.32
C SER A 62 -13.82 29.86 -45.77
N ASN A 63 -12.98 30.75 -45.25
CA ASN A 63 -12.94 32.17 -45.58
C ASN A 63 -11.52 32.74 -45.48
N SER A 64 -11.35 34.06 -45.71
CA SER A 64 -10.02 34.69 -45.69
C SER A 64 -9.37 34.79 -44.30
N TYR A 65 -10.12 34.47 -43.24
CA TYR A 65 -9.67 34.48 -41.84
C TYR A 65 -9.43 33.08 -41.28
N ASP A 66 -9.34 32.05 -42.13
CA ASP A 66 -9.03 30.69 -41.70
C ASP A 66 -7.66 30.63 -41.01
N ASP A 67 -7.59 30.03 -39.82
CA ASP A 67 -6.39 30.03 -38.99
C ASP A 67 -5.31 29.06 -39.44
N TRP A 68 -5.71 28.01 -40.16
CA TRP A 68 -4.90 26.83 -40.46
C TRP A 68 -5.00 26.45 -41.93
N SER A 69 -3.88 26.10 -42.52
CA SER A 69 -3.86 25.23 -43.69
C SER A 69 -4.01 23.78 -43.21
N VAL A 70 -4.82 23.00 -43.91
CA VAL A 70 -5.19 21.63 -43.50
C VAL A 70 -4.67 20.64 -44.53
N THR A 71 -3.80 19.74 -44.10
CA THR A 71 -3.40 18.57 -44.89
C THR A 71 -3.82 17.31 -44.15
N ALA A 72 -4.52 16.39 -44.79
CA ALA A 72 -4.99 15.16 -44.14
C ALA A 72 -4.84 13.92 -45.03
N SER A 73 -4.56 12.78 -44.40
CA SER A 73 -4.82 11.47 -45.01
C SER A 73 -6.32 11.14 -44.95
N THR A 74 -6.78 10.17 -45.73
CA THR A 74 -8.18 9.70 -45.66
C THR A 74 -8.54 9.23 -44.25
N ILE A 75 -9.58 9.83 -43.68
CA ILE A 75 -10.17 9.47 -42.39
C ILE A 75 -11.12 8.29 -42.58
N THR A 76 -10.94 7.23 -41.81
CA THR A 76 -11.73 5.99 -41.88
C THR A 76 -12.63 5.70 -40.68
N PRO A 77 -12.41 6.22 -39.46
CA PRO A 77 -13.33 6.05 -38.35
C PRO A 77 -14.74 6.58 -38.68
N THR A 78 -15.71 5.67 -38.73
CA THR A 78 -17.08 5.96 -39.16
C THR A 78 -17.78 6.99 -38.28
N GLY A 79 -17.45 7.04 -36.99
CA GLY A 79 -17.98 8.05 -36.07
C GLY A 79 -17.55 9.48 -36.39
N ALA A 80 -16.53 9.67 -37.25
CA ALA A 80 -16.09 10.97 -37.73
C ALA A 80 -16.62 11.32 -39.13
N LEU A 81 -17.10 10.36 -39.93
CA LEU A 81 -17.49 10.64 -41.32
C LEU A 81 -18.78 11.48 -41.42
N GLY A 82 -18.77 12.48 -42.29
CA GLY A 82 -19.88 13.42 -42.50
C GLY A 82 -20.16 14.33 -41.30
N ARG A 83 -19.14 14.64 -40.50
CA ARG A 83 -19.26 15.39 -39.24
C ARG A 83 -18.25 16.53 -39.18
N THR A 84 -18.46 17.43 -38.23
CA THR A 84 -17.53 18.51 -37.93
C THR A 84 -16.88 18.33 -36.57
N PHE A 85 -15.71 18.93 -36.39
CA PHE A 85 -15.03 19.06 -35.12
C PHE A 85 -14.18 20.34 -35.12
N SER A 86 -13.81 20.85 -33.96
CA SER A 86 -12.99 22.07 -33.88
C SER A 86 -11.72 21.85 -33.07
N ILE A 87 -10.64 22.53 -33.47
CA ILE A 87 -9.50 22.80 -32.60
C ILE A 87 -9.73 24.15 -31.93
N THR A 88 -9.58 24.21 -30.62
CA THR A 88 -9.64 25.45 -29.84
C THR A 88 -8.24 25.81 -29.37
N PHE A 89 -7.93 27.10 -29.32
CA PHE A 89 -6.62 27.57 -28.85
C PHE A 89 -6.68 28.99 -28.32
N GLY A 90 -5.71 29.37 -27.49
CA GLY A 90 -5.64 30.72 -26.93
C GLY A 90 -4.27 31.08 -26.38
N GLY A 91 -4.02 32.39 -26.31
CA GLY A 91 -2.79 32.98 -25.81
C GLY A 91 -2.84 33.26 -24.30
N MET A 92 -1.70 33.14 -23.64
CA MET A 92 -1.52 33.33 -22.20
C MET A 92 -0.41 34.36 -21.96
N SER A 93 -0.71 35.41 -21.21
CA SER A 93 0.29 36.40 -20.74
C SER A 93 0.94 35.95 -19.45
N GLU A 94 0.26 35.08 -18.70
CA GLU A 94 0.74 34.50 -17.47
C GLU A 94 0.28 33.05 -17.36
N VAL A 95 1.23 32.16 -17.05
CA VAL A 95 1.03 30.71 -16.94
C VAL A 95 1.37 30.26 -15.53
N ASN A 96 0.54 29.39 -14.95
CA ASN A 96 0.81 28.80 -13.66
C ASN A 96 1.99 27.84 -13.75
N THR A 97 3.09 28.20 -13.09
CA THR A 97 4.33 27.41 -13.03
C THR A 97 4.54 26.74 -11.66
N VAL A 98 3.56 26.85 -10.76
CA VAL A 98 3.55 26.13 -9.48
C VAL A 98 3.29 24.66 -9.76
N ILE A 99 4.15 23.78 -9.24
CA ILE A 99 4.02 22.33 -9.42
C ILE A 99 2.73 21.85 -8.75
N GLY A 100 1.86 21.20 -9.53
CA GLY A 100 0.58 20.65 -9.10
C GLY A 100 -0.36 20.42 -10.28
N ASN A 101 -1.64 20.21 -10.00
CA ASN A 101 -2.69 19.96 -11.00
C ASN A 101 -2.84 21.10 -12.03
N ASP A 102 -2.56 22.33 -11.61
CA ASP A 102 -2.70 23.52 -12.45
C ASP A 102 -1.39 23.92 -13.13
N TYR A 103 -0.33 23.10 -13.07
CA TYR A 103 0.90 23.42 -13.78
C TYR A 103 0.64 23.51 -15.29
N GLY A 104 0.99 24.64 -15.90
CA GLY A 104 0.64 25.00 -17.28
C GLY A 104 -0.74 25.64 -17.45
N ALA A 105 -1.45 25.96 -16.36
CA ALA A 105 -2.74 26.63 -16.42
C ALA A 105 -2.65 28.08 -16.88
N LEU A 106 -3.67 28.50 -17.63
CA LEU A 106 -3.92 29.90 -17.91
C LEU A 106 -4.19 30.64 -16.60
N ILE A 107 -3.38 31.65 -16.28
CA ILE A 107 -3.67 32.63 -15.22
C ILE A 107 -4.29 33.87 -15.84
N SER A 108 -3.63 34.43 -16.86
CA SER A 108 -4.04 35.67 -17.52
C SER A 108 -4.05 35.49 -19.05
N PRO A 109 -5.13 35.84 -19.76
CA PRO A 109 -5.20 35.71 -21.22
C PRO A 109 -4.31 36.74 -21.93
N ALA A 110 -3.90 36.45 -23.16
CA ALA A 110 -3.16 37.38 -24.01
C ALA A 110 -3.62 37.34 -25.46
N GLY A 111 -3.39 38.44 -26.17
CA GLY A 111 -3.75 38.56 -27.58
C GLY A 111 -2.97 37.59 -28.45
N ILE A 112 -3.59 37.11 -29.52
CA ILE A 112 -2.95 36.25 -30.53
C ILE A 112 -2.13 37.13 -31.49
N ASP A 113 -0.83 36.83 -31.65
CA ASP A 113 0.07 37.39 -32.67
C ASP A 113 0.35 36.37 -33.78
N ARG A 114 0.56 36.87 -35.01
CA ARG A 114 0.94 36.05 -36.17
C ARG A 114 2.15 36.65 -36.87
N ALA A 115 3.16 35.81 -37.12
CA ALA A 115 4.28 36.17 -37.98
C ALA A 115 3.82 36.28 -39.45
N ALA A 116 4.67 36.85 -40.32
CA ALA A 116 4.41 36.89 -41.76
C ALA A 116 4.26 35.50 -42.40
N SER A 117 4.85 34.47 -41.79
CA SER A 117 4.69 33.06 -42.15
C SER A 117 3.42 32.41 -41.61
N GLY A 118 2.70 33.08 -40.70
CA GLY A 118 1.53 32.56 -39.98
C GLY A 118 1.82 32.07 -38.56
N ALA A 119 3.10 31.83 -38.21
CA ALA A 119 3.49 31.24 -36.93
C ALA A 119 2.96 32.04 -35.72
N LEU A 120 2.40 31.33 -34.75
CA LEU A 120 1.67 31.90 -33.61
C LEU A 120 2.64 32.38 -32.52
N GLY A 121 2.39 33.56 -31.98
CA GLY A 121 3.09 34.16 -30.83
C GLY A 121 2.13 35.03 -30.01
N ILE A 122 2.61 35.69 -28.98
CA ILE A 122 1.77 36.45 -28.04
C ILE A 122 1.83 37.93 -28.37
N ARG A 123 0.66 38.58 -28.38
CA ARG A 123 0.51 40.00 -28.67
C ARG A 123 0.22 40.79 -27.41
N GLY A 124 0.91 41.92 -27.25
CA GLY A 124 0.83 42.74 -26.04
C GLY A 124 1.72 42.25 -24.90
N GLY A 125 2.58 41.27 -25.19
CA GLY A 125 3.64 40.73 -24.35
C GLY A 125 4.95 41.52 -24.39
N ILE A 126 6.05 40.91 -23.92
CA ILE A 126 7.39 41.50 -23.97
C ILE A 126 7.87 41.64 -25.43
N GLY A 127 7.57 40.65 -26.26
CA GLY A 127 7.74 40.65 -27.70
C GLY A 127 6.46 40.22 -28.41
N ASN A 128 6.63 39.76 -29.65
CA ASN A 128 5.55 39.17 -30.44
C ASN A 128 5.68 37.63 -30.53
N GLY A 129 6.69 37.05 -29.89
CA GLY A 129 6.89 35.60 -29.80
C GLY A 129 6.20 35.03 -28.56
N ILE A 130 6.64 33.86 -28.09
CA ILE A 130 6.30 33.38 -26.75
C ILE A 130 7.47 33.72 -25.82
N ASP A 131 7.32 34.81 -25.06
CA ASP A 131 8.33 35.29 -24.13
C ASP A 131 8.20 34.62 -22.73
N SER A 132 9.14 34.90 -21.82
CA SER A 132 9.16 34.34 -20.46
C SER A 132 7.85 34.59 -19.71
N GLY A 133 7.22 33.52 -19.21
CA GLY A 133 5.93 33.59 -18.48
C GLY A 133 4.69 33.57 -19.37
N GLU A 134 4.87 33.66 -20.68
CA GLU A 134 3.80 33.60 -21.69
C GLU A 134 3.67 32.19 -22.28
N GLY A 135 2.54 31.91 -22.93
CA GLY A 135 2.33 30.64 -23.61
C GLY A 135 1.04 30.52 -24.40
N TYR A 136 0.79 29.33 -24.92
CA TYR A 136 -0.40 28.95 -25.67
C TYR A 136 -1.00 27.67 -25.13
N TYR A 137 -2.31 27.53 -25.19
CA TYR A 137 -2.98 26.26 -24.95
C TYR A 137 -3.77 25.82 -26.19
N PHE A 138 -3.99 24.51 -26.30
CA PHE A 138 -4.80 23.87 -27.33
C PHE A 138 -5.79 22.89 -26.72
N GLY A 139 -6.96 22.79 -27.34
CA GLY A 139 -8.03 21.89 -27.00
C GLY A 139 -8.83 21.44 -28.22
N LEU A 140 -9.89 20.68 -27.97
CA LEU A 140 -10.76 20.08 -28.97
C LEU A 140 -12.22 20.22 -28.57
N ASP A 141 -13.07 20.56 -29.54
CA ASP A 141 -14.52 20.43 -29.45
C ASP A 141 -14.96 19.34 -30.44
N LEU A 142 -15.36 18.20 -29.89
CA LEU A 142 -15.82 17.04 -30.65
C LEU A 142 -17.31 16.77 -30.45
N THR A 143 -18.09 17.75 -29.98
CA THR A 143 -19.53 17.61 -29.70
C THR A 143 -20.33 17.06 -30.89
N ASN A 144 -19.90 17.35 -32.12
CA ASN A 144 -20.54 16.89 -33.35
C ASN A 144 -20.03 15.53 -33.86
N LEU A 145 -18.95 14.96 -33.30
CA LEU A 145 -18.50 13.60 -33.59
C LEU A 145 -19.31 12.57 -32.79
N ASN A 146 -19.47 11.36 -33.34
CA ASN A 146 -20.05 10.26 -32.60
C ASN A 146 -19.02 9.70 -31.59
N SER A 147 -19.47 9.21 -30.43
CA SER A 147 -18.61 8.62 -29.40
C SER A 147 -17.82 7.39 -29.85
N THR A 148 -18.18 6.78 -30.98
CA THR A 148 -17.41 5.71 -31.65
C THR A 148 -16.14 6.17 -32.36
N ALA A 149 -15.90 7.48 -32.44
CA ALA A 149 -14.66 8.07 -32.94
C ALA A 149 -14.10 9.08 -31.95
N ALA A 150 -12.83 9.42 -32.13
CA ALA A 150 -12.20 10.46 -31.35
C ALA A 150 -10.91 11.00 -31.95
N VAL A 151 -10.35 12.02 -31.33
CA VAL A 151 -9.22 12.77 -31.86
C VAL A 151 -8.13 12.91 -30.82
N GLN A 152 -6.89 12.67 -31.24
CA GLN A 152 -5.69 12.78 -30.42
C GLN A 152 -4.79 13.93 -30.92
N ILE A 153 -4.27 14.77 -30.03
CA ILE A 153 -3.15 15.67 -30.34
C ILE A 153 -1.85 14.86 -30.22
N THR A 154 -1.10 14.75 -31.31
CA THR A 154 0.07 13.86 -31.39
C THR A 154 1.39 14.61 -31.53
N LYS A 155 1.39 15.81 -32.12
CA LYS A 155 2.61 16.61 -32.26
C LYS A 155 2.32 18.11 -32.17
N ILE A 156 3.30 18.86 -31.66
CA ILE A 156 3.34 20.32 -31.74
C ILE A 156 4.69 20.75 -32.31
N SER A 157 4.67 21.65 -33.29
CA SER A 157 5.87 22.18 -33.94
C SER A 157 6.17 23.60 -33.46
N VAL A 158 7.45 23.88 -33.22
CA VAL A 158 7.94 25.19 -32.78
C VAL A 158 9.12 25.65 -33.65
N THR A 159 9.35 26.96 -33.69
CA THR A 159 10.49 27.59 -34.39
C THR A 159 11.03 28.76 -33.58
N ASP A 160 12.18 29.31 -34.00
CA ASP A 160 12.76 30.56 -33.54
C ASP A 160 13.26 30.55 -32.09
N LEU A 161 13.59 29.37 -31.54
CA LEU A 161 14.47 29.30 -30.37
C LEU A 161 15.85 29.81 -30.79
N ALA A 162 16.18 31.05 -30.46
CA ALA A 162 17.36 31.75 -30.93
C ALA A 162 18.46 31.82 -29.86
N ALA A 163 18.11 32.05 -28.59
CA ALA A 163 19.08 32.30 -27.54
C ALA A 163 19.73 31.00 -26.99
N THR A 164 20.96 31.13 -26.50
CA THR A 164 21.64 30.05 -25.78
C THR A 164 20.98 29.86 -24.43
N GLY A 165 20.50 28.64 -24.12
CA GLY A 165 19.75 28.37 -22.88
C GLY A 165 18.26 28.73 -22.95
N GLU A 166 17.75 29.08 -24.14
CA GLU A 166 16.30 29.23 -24.35
C GLU A 166 15.62 27.86 -24.32
N THR A 167 14.57 27.76 -23.50
CA THR A 167 13.78 26.55 -23.31
C THR A 167 12.30 26.90 -23.27
N GLY A 168 11.48 25.96 -23.71
CA GLY A 168 10.04 25.99 -23.47
C GLY A 168 9.58 24.67 -22.87
N VAL A 169 8.36 24.67 -22.34
CA VAL A 169 7.71 23.50 -21.78
C VAL A 169 6.46 23.20 -22.58
N ILE A 170 6.30 21.94 -22.98
CA ILE A 170 5.02 21.39 -23.41
C ILE A 170 4.50 20.47 -22.33
N VAL A 171 3.26 20.67 -21.87
CA VAL A 171 2.68 19.90 -20.78
C VAL A 171 1.26 19.48 -21.08
N SER A 172 0.93 18.23 -20.75
CA SER A 172 -0.44 17.74 -20.75
C SER A 172 -1.22 18.39 -19.62
N ARG A 173 -2.34 19.03 -19.94
CA ARG A 173 -3.27 19.56 -18.94
C ARG A 173 -4.25 18.51 -18.43
N LEU A 174 -4.24 17.32 -19.04
CA LEU A 174 -4.89 16.12 -18.51
C LEU A 174 -4.02 15.44 -17.44
N ASN A 175 -2.69 15.63 -17.50
CA ASN A 175 -1.74 15.11 -16.54
C ASN A 175 -0.45 15.95 -16.52
N PRO A 176 -0.32 16.93 -15.61
CA PRO A 176 0.82 17.83 -15.61
C PRO A 176 2.18 17.17 -15.29
N SER A 177 2.18 15.91 -14.82
CA SER A 177 3.42 15.12 -14.71
C SER A 177 3.99 14.73 -16.08
N ARG A 178 3.16 14.66 -17.13
CA ARG A 178 3.59 14.42 -18.51
C ARG A 178 3.92 15.74 -19.19
N LYS A 179 5.21 16.05 -19.19
CA LYS A 179 5.77 17.25 -19.82
C LYS A 179 7.12 16.96 -20.45
N PHE A 180 7.47 17.78 -21.42
CA PHE A 180 8.82 17.87 -21.95
C PHE A 180 9.29 19.32 -21.85
N THR A 181 10.50 19.50 -21.39
CA THR A 181 11.25 20.74 -21.60
C THR A 181 11.98 20.60 -22.93
N PHE A 182 11.68 21.45 -23.89
CA PHE A 182 12.37 21.47 -25.18
C PHE A 182 13.32 22.66 -25.27
N GLY A 183 14.40 22.51 -26.02
CA GLY A 183 15.41 23.55 -26.19
C GLY A 183 16.54 23.13 -27.12
N LYS A 184 17.54 24.00 -27.28
CA LYS A 184 18.75 23.65 -28.03
C LYS A 184 19.60 22.62 -27.27
N PRO A 185 20.37 21.77 -27.98
CA PRO A 185 21.29 20.83 -27.35
C PRO A 185 22.23 21.53 -26.35
N GLY A 186 22.37 20.94 -25.17
CA GLY A 186 23.26 21.44 -24.11
C GLY A 186 22.67 22.51 -23.18
N ALA A 187 21.39 22.89 -23.32
CA ALA A 187 20.70 23.69 -22.30
C ALA A 187 20.32 22.82 -21.08
N PRO A 188 20.54 23.27 -19.82
CA PRO A 188 20.20 22.49 -18.63
C PRO A 188 18.71 22.15 -18.56
N GLY A 189 18.38 20.89 -18.26
CA GLY A 189 17.00 20.44 -18.03
C GLY A 189 16.16 20.21 -19.29
N VAL A 190 16.77 20.16 -20.49
CA VAL A 190 16.06 19.82 -21.75
C VAL A 190 15.86 18.31 -21.88
N ASP A 191 14.60 17.91 -22.04
CA ASP A 191 14.15 16.53 -22.33
C ASP A 191 14.09 16.26 -23.85
N TYR A 192 13.83 17.30 -24.64
CA TYR A 192 13.65 17.20 -26.09
C TYR A 192 14.51 18.20 -26.86
N GLU A 193 15.56 17.71 -27.52
CA GLU A 193 16.53 18.55 -28.22
C GLU A 193 16.07 18.98 -29.62
N LEU A 194 16.10 20.28 -29.88
CA LEU A 194 15.85 20.88 -31.18
C LEU A 194 17.14 21.49 -31.73
N ALA A 195 17.92 20.68 -32.47
CA ALA A 195 19.27 21.02 -32.93
C ALA A 195 19.37 22.35 -33.71
N GLY A 196 18.31 22.75 -34.43
CA GLY A 196 18.23 24.01 -35.17
C GLY A 196 17.49 25.14 -34.45
N GLY A 197 17.01 24.93 -33.22
CA GLY A 197 16.07 25.84 -32.57
C GLY A 197 14.65 25.83 -33.17
N ALA A 198 14.36 24.84 -34.01
CA ALA A 198 13.05 24.59 -34.62
C ALA A 198 12.87 23.09 -34.81
N GLY A 199 11.62 22.62 -34.78
CA GLY A 199 11.27 21.24 -35.06
C GLY A 199 9.91 20.84 -34.50
N THR A 200 9.58 19.57 -34.70
CA THR A 200 8.32 18.97 -34.26
C THR A 200 8.58 18.08 -33.05
N ILE A 201 7.78 18.30 -32.00
CA ILE A 201 7.84 17.56 -30.75
C ILE A 201 6.71 16.53 -30.76
N ASP A 202 7.05 15.24 -30.65
CA ASP A 202 6.07 14.16 -30.54
C ASP A 202 5.56 14.06 -29.10
N VAL A 203 4.26 14.31 -28.92
CA VAL A 203 3.55 14.23 -27.63
C VAL A 203 2.56 13.07 -27.59
N SER A 204 2.68 12.08 -28.49
CA SER A 204 1.80 10.91 -28.52
C SER A 204 1.82 10.13 -27.20
N SER A 205 2.94 10.18 -26.46
CA SER A 205 3.07 9.58 -25.12
C SER A 205 2.27 10.30 -24.04
N PHE A 206 1.83 11.55 -24.27
CA PHE A 206 1.01 12.29 -23.32
C PHE A 206 -0.45 11.80 -23.30
N ASN A 207 -0.85 10.99 -24.28
CA ASN A 207 -2.20 10.45 -24.43
C ASN A 207 -3.29 11.55 -24.46
N LEU A 208 -3.02 12.66 -25.17
CA LEU A 208 -3.91 13.82 -25.33
C LEU A 208 -5.12 13.48 -26.21
N TYR A 209 -6.07 12.74 -25.65
CA TYR A 209 -7.20 12.15 -26.35
C TYR A 209 -8.52 12.75 -25.87
N LEU A 210 -9.46 12.99 -26.80
CA LEU A 210 -10.83 13.38 -26.46
C LEU A 210 -11.84 12.52 -27.21
N THR A 211 -12.82 11.96 -26.48
CA THR A 211 -13.91 11.13 -27.03
C THR A 211 -14.94 11.99 -27.76
N GLY A 212 -15.42 11.56 -28.94
CA GLY A 212 -16.51 12.23 -29.66
C GLY A 212 -17.75 12.44 -28.78
N GLY A 213 -18.38 13.60 -28.91
CA GLY A 213 -19.46 14.07 -28.04
C GLY A 213 -19.01 14.94 -26.86
N ASN A 214 -17.70 15.10 -26.63
CA ASN A 214 -17.15 15.90 -25.53
C ASN A 214 -16.38 17.13 -26.03
N ILE A 215 -16.09 18.05 -25.10
CA ILE A 215 -15.27 19.25 -25.30
C ILE A 215 -14.21 19.34 -24.19
N ASN A 216 -12.98 19.68 -24.55
CA ASN A 216 -11.96 20.11 -23.61
C ASN A 216 -11.11 21.20 -24.28
N GLU A 217 -11.21 22.44 -23.79
CA GLU A 217 -10.58 23.60 -24.42
C GLU A 217 -9.09 23.77 -24.06
N HIS A 218 -8.60 23.02 -23.07
CA HIS A 218 -7.25 23.15 -22.53
C HIS A 218 -6.64 21.76 -22.31
N MET A 219 -6.37 21.02 -23.39
CA MET A 219 -5.76 19.69 -23.31
C MET A 219 -4.23 19.74 -23.15
N VAL A 220 -3.58 20.73 -23.75
CA VAL A 220 -2.12 20.86 -23.73
C VAL A 220 -1.71 22.33 -23.70
N SER A 221 -0.68 22.64 -22.92
CA SER A 221 -0.08 23.97 -22.86
C SER A 221 1.36 23.94 -23.36
N VAL A 222 1.77 25.01 -24.04
CA VAL A 222 3.13 25.26 -24.52
C VAL A 222 3.55 26.65 -24.06
N PHE A 223 4.55 26.76 -23.19
CA PHE A 223 4.91 28.05 -22.59
C PHE A 223 6.40 28.17 -22.33
N SER A 224 6.90 29.41 -22.24
CA SER A 224 8.30 29.66 -21.96
C SER A 224 8.59 29.57 -20.46
N ASN A 225 9.60 28.78 -20.09
CA ASN A 225 10.07 28.65 -18.72
C ASN A 225 11.49 29.24 -18.51
N THR A 226 12.01 29.94 -19.52
CA THR A 226 13.38 30.46 -19.48
C THR A 226 13.46 31.84 -18.83
N THR A 227 14.64 32.18 -18.34
CA THR A 227 14.96 33.52 -17.80
C THR A 227 15.75 34.38 -18.80
N VAL A 228 16.13 33.80 -19.94
CA VAL A 228 16.74 34.55 -21.05
C VAL A 228 15.65 35.08 -22.00
N PRO A 229 15.94 36.08 -22.85
CA PRO A 229 15.01 36.51 -23.88
C PRO A 229 14.54 35.32 -24.71
N SER A 230 13.23 35.16 -24.80
CA SER A 230 12.53 34.08 -25.51
C SER A 230 11.70 34.71 -26.61
N GLY A 231 11.50 34.02 -27.72
CA GLY A 231 10.70 34.56 -28.81
C GLY A 231 10.20 33.51 -29.78
N TYR A 232 10.28 32.25 -29.37
CA TYR A 232 9.89 31.12 -30.19
C TYR A 232 8.39 31.18 -30.52
N ARG A 233 8.01 30.51 -31.60
CA ARG A 233 6.64 30.53 -32.13
C ARG A 233 6.15 29.13 -32.42
N ILE A 234 4.82 28.95 -32.40
CA ILE A 234 4.18 27.68 -32.76
C ILE A 234 3.91 27.66 -34.27
N THR A 235 4.29 26.57 -34.92
CA THR A 235 4.26 26.41 -36.38
C THR A 235 3.41 25.26 -36.87
N GLY A 236 2.88 24.42 -35.98
CA GLY A 236 1.95 23.38 -36.39
C GLY A 236 1.44 22.48 -35.28
N VAL A 237 0.31 21.83 -35.54
CA VAL A 237 -0.32 20.83 -34.67
C VAL A 237 -0.70 19.61 -35.53
N GLU A 238 -0.32 18.41 -35.09
CA GLU A 238 -0.73 17.14 -35.73
C GLU A 238 -1.83 16.47 -34.90
N LEU A 239 -2.99 16.26 -35.51
CA LEU A 239 -4.11 15.51 -34.97
C LEU A 239 -4.19 14.12 -35.59
N ARG A 240 -4.74 13.17 -34.86
CA ARG A 240 -5.05 11.84 -35.38
C ARG A 240 -6.44 11.39 -34.99
N VAL A 241 -7.25 11.00 -35.98
CA VAL A 241 -8.60 10.47 -35.76
C VAL A 241 -8.52 8.97 -35.48
N ARG A 242 -9.21 8.53 -34.44
CA ARG A 242 -9.19 7.17 -33.91
C ARG A 242 -10.60 6.60 -33.80
N THR A 243 -10.70 5.27 -33.73
CA THR A 243 -11.95 4.57 -33.47
C THR A 243 -12.02 4.15 -32.01
N ASN A 244 -13.22 4.22 -31.43
CA ASN A 244 -13.56 3.66 -30.13
C ASN A 244 -14.30 2.33 -30.25
N ILE A 245 -14.21 1.67 -31.40
CA ILE A 245 -14.82 0.35 -31.64
C ILE A 245 -13.72 -0.70 -31.61
N LEU A 246 -13.88 -1.70 -30.74
CA LEU A 246 -13.06 -2.90 -30.78
C LEU A 246 -13.55 -3.80 -31.92
N ASN A 247 -12.63 -4.20 -32.80
CA ASN A 247 -12.97 -5.13 -33.89
C ASN A 247 -13.30 -6.50 -33.30
N PRO A 248 -14.50 -7.06 -33.50
CA PRO A 248 -14.84 -8.34 -32.87
C PRO A 248 -14.15 -9.55 -33.51
N ASN A 249 -13.57 -9.43 -34.71
CA ASN A 249 -12.98 -10.57 -35.43
C ASN A 249 -11.82 -11.25 -34.66
N PRO A 250 -10.85 -10.51 -34.08
CA PRO A 250 -9.84 -11.08 -33.16
C PRO A 250 -10.42 -12.02 -32.10
N VAL A 251 -11.57 -11.69 -31.51
CA VAL A 251 -12.21 -12.54 -30.48
C VAL A 251 -12.60 -13.88 -31.08
N SER A 252 -13.41 -13.89 -32.16
CA SER A 252 -13.87 -15.12 -32.82
C SER A 252 -12.75 -15.95 -33.47
N ASN A 253 -11.59 -15.33 -33.73
CA ASN A 253 -10.42 -16.02 -34.29
C ASN A 253 -9.56 -16.69 -33.21
N ALA A 254 -9.69 -16.27 -31.94
CA ALA A 254 -8.99 -16.87 -30.81
C ALA A 254 -9.76 -18.09 -30.30
N SER A 255 -9.11 -19.24 -30.22
CA SER A 255 -9.67 -20.46 -29.62
C SER A 255 -9.64 -20.39 -28.10
N HIS A 256 -10.62 -21.02 -27.44
CA HIS A 256 -10.58 -21.24 -26.00
C HIS A 256 -9.43 -22.18 -25.58
N PRO A 257 -8.79 -21.96 -24.41
CA PRO A 257 -8.89 -20.77 -23.56
C PRO A 257 -8.21 -19.55 -24.21
N ARG A 258 -8.87 -18.38 -24.13
CA ARG A 258 -8.39 -17.11 -24.72
C ARG A 258 -8.31 -15.97 -23.71
N LEU A 259 -8.77 -16.16 -22.46
CA LEU A 259 -8.71 -15.16 -21.39
C LEU A 259 -7.56 -15.46 -20.43
N LEU A 260 -6.73 -14.46 -20.14
CA LEU A 260 -5.63 -14.46 -19.17
C LEU A 260 -4.49 -15.46 -19.44
N LEU A 261 -4.76 -16.75 -19.31
CA LEU A 261 -3.77 -17.83 -19.47
C LEU A 261 -4.12 -18.61 -20.74
N GLY A 262 -3.36 -18.39 -21.82
CA GLY A 262 -3.57 -19.07 -23.10
C GLY A 262 -3.23 -20.56 -23.05
N GLN A 263 -3.65 -21.31 -24.07
CA GLN A 263 -3.31 -22.74 -24.18
C GLN A 263 -1.78 -22.93 -24.30
N GLY A 264 -1.20 -23.74 -23.41
CA GLY A 264 0.22 -24.08 -23.38
C GLY A 264 1.06 -23.21 -22.44
N GLU A 265 0.53 -22.05 -22.03
CA GLU A 265 1.18 -21.13 -21.09
C GLU A 265 1.22 -21.66 -19.65
N GLU A 266 0.51 -22.75 -19.36
CA GLU A 266 0.66 -23.49 -18.10
C GLU A 266 2.11 -23.91 -17.86
N THR A 267 2.86 -24.17 -18.93
CA THR A 267 4.30 -24.52 -18.85
C THR A 267 5.12 -23.41 -18.22
N ASP A 268 4.79 -22.15 -18.49
CA ASP A 268 5.52 -21.00 -17.94
C ASP A 268 5.22 -20.81 -16.46
N VAL A 269 3.97 -21.08 -16.05
CA VAL A 269 3.59 -21.11 -14.63
C VAL A 269 4.30 -22.27 -13.91
N GLN A 270 4.37 -23.46 -14.52
CA GLN A 270 5.12 -24.60 -13.99
C GLN A 270 6.61 -24.27 -13.80
N ASN A 271 7.20 -23.53 -14.74
CA ASN A 271 8.59 -23.06 -14.61
C ASN A 271 8.74 -22.10 -13.42
N LEU A 272 7.84 -21.12 -13.28
CA LEU A 272 7.85 -20.17 -12.15
C LEU A 272 7.79 -20.88 -10.80
N ILE A 273 6.81 -21.78 -10.60
CA ILE A 273 6.66 -22.49 -9.31
C ILE A 273 7.84 -23.41 -9.01
N SER A 274 8.48 -23.98 -10.04
CA SER A 274 9.67 -24.82 -9.84
C SER A 274 10.91 -24.03 -9.41
N GLN A 275 10.93 -22.71 -9.64
CA GLN A 275 12.07 -21.83 -9.40
C GLN A 275 11.87 -20.92 -8.18
N SER A 276 10.64 -20.69 -7.72
CA SER A 276 10.32 -19.87 -6.54
C SER A 276 9.49 -20.64 -5.52
N ALA A 277 10.04 -20.74 -4.29
CA ALA A 277 9.35 -21.36 -3.17
C ALA A 277 8.07 -20.60 -2.80
N GLU A 278 8.08 -19.26 -2.92
CA GLU A 278 6.93 -18.41 -2.65
C GLU A 278 5.77 -18.67 -3.62
N PHE A 279 6.06 -18.73 -4.93
CA PHE A 279 5.04 -19.05 -5.92
C PHE A 279 4.57 -20.50 -5.82
N ASN A 280 5.45 -21.42 -5.47
CA ASN A 280 5.05 -22.79 -5.15
C ASN A 280 4.08 -22.83 -3.96
N ALA A 281 4.35 -22.09 -2.89
CA ALA A 281 3.45 -22.01 -1.74
C ALA A 281 2.07 -21.44 -2.11
N ILE A 282 2.02 -20.42 -2.99
CA ILE A 282 0.76 -19.89 -3.53
C ILE A 282 0.03 -20.95 -4.36
N HIS A 283 0.76 -21.69 -5.19
CA HIS A 283 0.18 -22.78 -5.99
C HIS A 283 -0.44 -23.87 -5.12
N GLU A 284 0.30 -24.38 -4.14
CA GLU A 284 -0.16 -25.39 -3.19
C GLU A 284 -1.37 -24.89 -2.39
N TYR A 285 -1.37 -23.63 -1.95
CA TYR A 285 -2.50 -23.03 -1.26
C TYR A 285 -3.77 -23.00 -2.14
N ILE A 286 -3.63 -22.72 -3.44
CA ILE A 286 -4.77 -22.77 -4.38
C ILE A 286 -5.29 -24.20 -4.52
N LEU A 287 -4.39 -25.20 -4.61
CA LEU A 287 -4.79 -26.61 -4.69
C LEU A 287 -5.50 -27.08 -3.41
N GLU A 288 -4.98 -26.73 -2.23
CA GLU A 288 -5.63 -27.06 -0.95
C GLU A 288 -7.04 -26.45 -0.85
N ASN A 289 -7.23 -25.21 -1.30
CA ASN A 289 -8.56 -24.61 -1.36
C ASN A 289 -9.46 -25.31 -2.39
N ALA A 290 -8.91 -25.70 -3.54
CA ALA A 290 -9.66 -26.46 -4.54
C ALA A 290 -10.13 -27.82 -3.99
N ASP A 291 -9.29 -28.54 -3.24
CA ASP A 291 -9.65 -29.79 -2.56
C ASP A 291 -10.79 -29.59 -1.55
N ASN A 292 -10.74 -28.49 -0.79
CA ASN A 292 -11.84 -28.12 0.12
C ASN A 292 -13.14 -27.83 -0.64
N PHE A 293 -13.06 -27.11 -1.76
CA PHE A 293 -14.24 -26.80 -2.59
C PHE A 293 -14.87 -28.04 -3.20
N VAL A 294 -14.10 -29.07 -3.57
CA VAL A 294 -14.65 -30.36 -4.05
C VAL A 294 -15.62 -30.98 -3.05
N GLN A 295 -15.39 -30.80 -1.74
CA GLN A 295 -16.25 -31.32 -0.67
C GLN A 295 -17.36 -30.35 -0.24
N GLU A 296 -17.36 -29.11 -0.73
CA GLU A 296 -18.28 -28.08 -0.27
C GLU A 296 -19.69 -28.25 -0.85
N SER A 297 -20.72 -27.84 -0.10
CA SER A 297 -22.09 -27.88 -0.59
C SER A 297 -22.33 -26.87 -1.72
N PRO A 298 -23.31 -27.11 -2.61
CA PRO A 298 -23.64 -26.15 -3.67
C PRO A 298 -23.98 -24.75 -3.12
N LEU A 299 -23.60 -23.72 -3.86
CA LEU A 299 -23.92 -22.34 -3.54
C LEU A 299 -25.44 -22.13 -3.47
N VAL A 300 -25.88 -21.32 -2.51
CA VAL A 300 -27.31 -21.09 -2.25
C VAL A 300 -27.73 -19.72 -2.77
N TYR A 301 -28.88 -19.68 -3.46
CA TYR A 301 -29.53 -18.43 -3.84
C TYR A 301 -30.03 -17.68 -2.60
N ASN A 302 -29.30 -16.63 -2.17
CA ASN A 302 -29.62 -15.84 -0.98
C ASN A 302 -29.71 -14.33 -1.30
N ALA A 303 -30.64 -13.97 -2.18
CA ALA A 303 -30.87 -12.57 -2.54
C ALA A 303 -31.61 -11.82 -1.42
N VAL A 304 -30.88 -11.01 -0.64
CA VAL A 304 -31.46 -10.15 0.41
C VAL A 304 -31.39 -8.69 -0.05
N ASN A 305 -32.52 -7.97 -0.04
CA ASN A 305 -32.60 -6.58 -0.51
C ASN A 305 -32.04 -6.37 -1.94
N ASN A 306 -32.27 -7.34 -2.85
CA ASN A 306 -31.75 -7.34 -4.22
C ASN A 306 -30.20 -7.34 -4.27
N ARG A 307 -29.55 -7.98 -3.30
CA ARG A 307 -28.09 -8.18 -3.20
C ARG A 307 -27.75 -9.65 -2.95
N MET A 308 -26.69 -10.13 -3.59
CA MET A 308 -26.04 -11.44 -3.44
C MET A 308 -24.51 -11.37 -3.66
N LEU A 309 -23.89 -10.20 -3.46
CA LEU A 309 -22.48 -9.96 -3.77
C LEU A 309 -21.53 -11.01 -3.16
N GLU A 310 -21.76 -11.43 -1.91
CA GLU A 310 -20.95 -12.47 -1.27
C GLU A 310 -21.04 -13.82 -1.98
N THR A 311 -22.24 -14.21 -2.45
CA THR A 311 -22.43 -15.41 -3.27
C THR A 311 -21.69 -15.30 -4.61
N ALA A 312 -21.71 -14.12 -5.24
CA ALA A 312 -20.98 -13.89 -6.48
C ALA A 312 -19.46 -13.97 -6.29
N ARG A 313 -18.94 -13.41 -5.19
CA ARG A 313 -17.51 -13.48 -4.82
C ARG A 313 -17.07 -14.92 -4.56
N GLU A 314 -17.89 -15.70 -3.87
CA GLU A 314 -17.61 -17.12 -3.63
C GLU A 314 -17.65 -17.92 -4.94
N ALA A 315 -18.58 -17.62 -5.85
CA ALA A 315 -18.60 -18.23 -7.18
C ALA A 315 -17.31 -17.93 -7.98
N ILE A 316 -16.78 -16.70 -7.93
CA ILE A 316 -15.48 -16.37 -8.52
C ILE A 316 -14.40 -17.24 -7.89
N ARG A 317 -14.32 -17.26 -6.55
CA ARG A 317 -13.28 -17.98 -5.81
C ARG A 317 -13.29 -19.47 -6.16
N GLN A 318 -14.43 -20.14 -6.09
CA GLN A 318 -14.54 -21.57 -6.40
C GLN A 318 -14.24 -21.86 -7.87
N VAL A 319 -14.90 -21.17 -8.81
CA VAL A 319 -14.73 -21.47 -10.25
C VAL A 319 -13.30 -21.18 -10.70
N PHE A 320 -12.71 -20.06 -10.29
CA PHE A 320 -11.39 -19.68 -10.75
C PHE A 320 -10.30 -20.61 -10.18
N TYR A 321 -10.40 -20.98 -8.90
CA TYR A 321 -9.45 -21.90 -8.26
C TYR A 321 -9.57 -23.32 -8.84
N LEU A 322 -10.80 -23.85 -8.97
CA LEU A 322 -11.04 -25.18 -9.53
C LEU A 322 -10.60 -25.26 -11.01
N ALA A 323 -10.89 -24.23 -11.80
CA ALA A 323 -10.47 -24.19 -13.21
C ALA A 323 -8.94 -24.10 -13.34
N TYR A 324 -8.27 -23.30 -12.49
CA TYR A 324 -6.82 -23.27 -12.41
C TYR A 324 -6.24 -24.62 -12.00
N ALA A 325 -6.74 -25.22 -10.91
CA ALA A 325 -6.29 -26.50 -10.41
C ALA A 325 -6.42 -27.61 -11.46
N TYR A 326 -7.55 -27.67 -12.16
CA TYR A 326 -7.74 -28.59 -13.28
C TYR A 326 -6.69 -28.39 -14.38
N ARG A 327 -6.46 -27.16 -14.83
CA ARG A 327 -5.49 -26.89 -15.90
C ARG A 327 -4.05 -27.25 -15.51
N MET A 328 -3.71 -27.13 -14.23
CA MET A 328 -2.37 -27.44 -13.74
C MET A 328 -2.13 -28.92 -13.45
N THR A 329 -3.18 -29.67 -13.08
CA THR A 329 -3.06 -31.06 -12.59
C THR A 329 -3.71 -32.11 -13.51
N SER A 330 -4.64 -31.69 -14.37
CA SER A 330 -5.57 -32.54 -15.12
C SER A 330 -6.49 -33.42 -14.26
N ASP A 331 -6.65 -33.13 -12.96
CA ASP A 331 -7.55 -33.89 -12.08
C ASP A 331 -9.02 -33.56 -12.34
N THR A 332 -9.77 -34.56 -12.78
CA THR A 332 -11.17 -34.42 -13.19
C THR A 332 -12.14 -34.10 -12.05
N ASP A 333 -11.75 -34.28 -10.78
CA ASP A 333 -12.59 -33.90 -9.65
C ASP A 333 -12.78 -32.38 -9.61
N TYR A 334 -11.72 -31.61 -9.90
CA TYR A 334 -11.78 -30.15 -10.00
C TYR A 334 -12.68 -29.69 -11.16
N LEU A 335 -12.56 -30.32 -12.33
CA LEU A 335 -13.42 -30.05 -13.49
C LEU A 335 -14.89 -30.32 -13.15
N THR A 336 -15.17 -31.47 -12.53
CA THR A 336 -16.53 -31.89 -12.17
C THR A 336 -17.16 -30.88 -11.21
N LYS A 337 -16.41 -30.46 -10.18
CA LYS A 337 -16.89 -29.47 -9.23
C LYS A 337 -17.07 -28.09 -9.86
N ALA A 338 -16.14 -27.65 -10.71
CA ALA A 338 -16.29 -26.37 -11.41
C ALA A 338 -17.54 -26.35 -12.30
N GLU A 339 -17.81 -27.44 -13.04
CA GLU A 339 -19.02 -27.60 -13.84
C GLU A 339 -20.29 -27.59 -12.96
N GLU A 340 -20.27 -28.23 -11.79
CA GLU A 340 -21.36 -28.19 -10.81
C GLU A 340 -21.64 -26.76 -10.31
N VAL A 341 -20.60 -26.00 -9.94
CA VAL A 341 -20.74 -24.62 -9.46
C VAL A 341 -21.30 -23.71 -10.57
N ILE A 342 -20.78 -23.81 -11.79
CA ILE A 342 -21.30 -23.07 -12.96
C ILE A 342 -22.77 -23.39 -13.19
N ASN A 343 -23.15 -24.67 -13.23
CA ASN A 343 -24.55 -25.06 -13.40
C ASN A 343 -25.43 -24.53 -12.26
N THR A 344 -24.95 -24.60 -11.01
CA THR A 344 -25.69 -24.13 -9.83
C THR A 344 -26.05 -22.66 -9.94
N VAL A 345 -25.08 -21.78 -10.23
CA VAL A 345 -25.34 -20.33 -10.33
C VAL A 345 -26.11 -19.96 -11.59
N CYS A 346 -26.00 -20.75 -12.66
CA CYS A 346 -26.82 -20.59 -13.85
C CYS A 346 -28.27 -21.10 -13.68
N ASP A 347 -28.52 -21.99 -12.71
CA ASP A 347 -29.85 -22.50 -12.34
C ASP A 347 -30.58 -21.61 -11.32
N PHE A 348 -29.92 -20.55 -10.83
CA PHE A 348 -30.58 -19.51 -10.05
C PHE A 348 -31.66 -18.81 -10.90
N PRO A 349 -32.74 -18.29 -10.27
CA PRO A 349 -33.79 -17.59 -11.02
C PRO A 349 -33.29 -16.37 -11.81
N ASP A 350 -32.30 -15.66 -11.25
CA ASP A 350 -31.57 -14.54 -11.82
C ASP A 350 -30.24 -14.33 -11.05
N TRP A 351 -29.45 -13.32 -11.46
CA TRP A 351 -28.28 -12.82 -10.73
C TRP A 351 -28.52 -11.44 -10.12
N VAL A 352 -29.75 -11.19 -9.65
CA VAL A 352 -30.30 -9.88 -9.28
C VAL A 352 -30.08 -8.81 -10.36
N THR A 353 -30.42 -7.56 -10.06
CA THR A 353 -30.28 -6.44 -11.00
C THR A 353 -29.33 -5.35 -10.53
N TYR A 354 -28.67 -5.57 -9.38
CA TYR A 354 -27.65 -4.68 -8.86
C TYR A 354 -26.30 -5.00 -9.52
N THR A 355 -25.65 -3.98 -10.07
CA THR A 355 -24.58 -4.16 -11.05
C THR A 355 -23.36 -4.91 -10.54
N LEU A 356 -22.86 -4.62 -9.32
CA LEU A 356 -21.66 -5.29 -8.81
C LEU A 356 -21.89 -6.80 -8.73
N ASP A 357 -22.99 -7.20 -8.10
CA ASP A 357 -23.39 -8.58 -7.90
C ASP A 357 -23.51 -9.33 -9.25
N THR A 358 -24.20 -8.73 -10.23
CA THR A 358 -24.36 -9.31 -11.58
C THR A 358 -23.03 -9.37 -12.35
N ALA A 359 -22.18 -8.34 -12.26
CA ALA A 359 -20.92 -8.27 -12.99
C ALA A 359 -19.88 -9.26 -12.42
N GLU A 360 -19.80 -9.40 -11.10
CA GLU A 360 -18.93 -10.39 -10.44
C GLU A 360 -19.39 -11.83 -10.79
N MET A 361 -20.70 -12.09 -10.79
CA MET A 361 -21.23 -13.39 -11.21
C MET A 361 -20.96 -13.68 -12.69
N CYS A 362 -21.10 -12.67 -13.55
CA CYS A 362 -20.78 -12.78 -14.97
C CYS A 362 -19.30 -13.12 -15.19
N PHE A 363 -18.39 -12.51 -14.42
CA PHE A 363 -16.96 -12.86 -14.45
C PHE A 363 -16.73 -14.33 -14.07
N ALA A 364 -17.32 -14.80 -12.97
CA ALA A 364 -17.16 -16.18 -12.50
C ALA A 364 -17.53 -17.21 -13.58
N VAL A 365 -18.72 -17.04 -14.19
CA VAL A 365 -19.20 -17.94 -15.25
C VAL A 365 -18.35 -17.81 -16.51
N ALA A 366 -17.94 -16.59 -16.88
CA ALA A 366 -17.15 -16.34 -18.08
C ALA A 366 -15.76 -16.97 -18.02
N ILE A 367 -15.04 -16.84 -16.90
CA ILE A 367 -13.69 -17.41 -16.76
C ILE A 367 -13.75 -18.94 -16.75
N GLY A 368 -14.72 -19.54 -16.05
CA GLY A 368 -14.94 -20.99 -16.06
C GLY A 368 -15.33 -21.51 -17.44
N TYR A 369 -16.24 -20.82 -18.14
CA TYR A 369 -16.63 -21.14 -19.51
C TYR A 369 -15.44 -21.13 -20.48
N ASP A 370 -14.59 -20.11 -20.38
CA ASP A 370 -13.43 -19.96 -21.27
C ASP A 370 -12.34 -21.00 -20.97
N TRP A 371 -11.99 -21.18 -19.70
CA TRP A 371 -10.88 -22.03 -19.28
C TRP A 371 -11.17 -23.53 -19.41
N LEU A 372 -12.43 -23.93 -19.24
CA LEU A 372 -12.86 -25.33 -19.26
C LEU A 372 -13.68 -25.66 -20.53
N TYR A 373 -13.63 -24.79 -21.55
CA TYR A 373 -14.52 -24.84 -22.70
C TYR A 373 -14.62 -26.22 -23.35
N HIS A 374 -13.48 -26.89 -23.59
CA HIS A 374 -13.44 -28.14 -24.35
C HIS A 374 -13.95 -29.34 -23.52
N GLU A 375 -13.89 -29.21 -22.20
CA GLU A 375 -14.18 -30.25 -21.22
C GLU A 375 -15.61 -30.16 -20.67
N LEU A 376 -16.18 -28.95 -20.61
CA LEU A 376 -17.56 -28.74 -20.21
C LEU A 376 -18.54 -29.50 -21.11
N SER A 377 -19.68 -29.92 -20.55
CA SER A 377 -20.75 -30.48 -21.36
C SER A 377 -21.33 -29.42 -22.32
N ALA A 378 -21.83 -29.87 -23.47
CA ALA A 378 -22.50 -28.97 -24.42
C ALA A 378 -23.69 -28.24 -23.78
N THR A 379 -24.39 -28.91 -22.86
CA THR A 379 -25.51 -28.35 -22.09
C THR A 379 -25.04 -27.24 -21.15
N THR A 380 -23.95 -27.44 -20.41
CA THR A 380 -23.41 -26.40 -19.53
C THR A 380 -22.89 -25.21 -20.32
N ARG A 381 -22.18 -25.45 -21.43
CA ARG A 381 -21.77 -24.37 -22.34
C ARG A 381 -22.97 -23.56 -22.85
N GLN A 382 -24.06 -24.23 -23.25
CA GLN A 382 -25.28 -23.53 -23.66
C GLN A 382 -25.87 -22.71 -22.52
N LYS A 383 -26.05 -23.33 -21.34
CA LYS A 383 -26.64 -22.67 -20.17
C LYS A 383 -25.82 -21.44 -19.74
N ALA A 384 -24.50 -21.55 -19.69
CA ALA A 384 -23.62 -20.43 -19.36
C ALA A 384 -23.79 -19.24 -20.31
N ARG A 385 -23.84 -19.48 -21.63
CA ARG A 385 -24.09 -18.40 -22.61
C ARG A 385 -25.46 -17.76 -22.46
N GLU A 386 -26.49 -18.57 -22.20
CA GLU A 386 -27.86 -18.10 -21.96
C GLU A 386 -27.93 -17.24 -20.70
N SER A 387 -27.35 -17.67 -19.57
CA SER A 387 -27.30 -16.87 -18.35
C SER A 387 -26.50 -15.58 -18.51
N ILE A 388 -25.35 -15.60 -19.20
CA ILE A 388 -24.58 -14.36 -19.49
C ILE A 388 -25.41 -13.37 -20.31
N LEU A 389 -26.17 -13.84 -21.31
CA LEU A 389 -27.07 -12.98 -22.07
C LEU A 389 -28.21 -12.44 -21.19
N ASP A 390 -28.98 -13.34 -20.59
CA ASP A 390 -30.28 -13.02 -19.99
C ASP A 390 -30.13 -12.37 -18.62
N TYR A 391 -29.18 -12.82 -17.80
CA TYR A 391 -28.99 -12.32 -16.43
C TYR A 391 -28.00 -11.16 -16.36
N ALA A 392 -27.03 -11.08 -17.27
CA ALA A 392 -26.05 -10.00 -17.29
C ALA A 392 -26.30 -8.96 -18.41
N PHE A 393 -26.12 -9.31 -19.68
CA PHE A 393 -26.15 -8.28 -20.74
C PHE A 393 -27.49 -7.55 -20.84
N LEU A 394 -28.60 -8.28 -20.88
CA LEU A 394 -29.92 -7.68 -21.03
C LEU A 394 -30.36 -6.86 -19.80
N THR A 395 -29.97 -7.28 -18.59
CA THR A 395 -30.33 -6.58 -17.35
C THR A 395 -29.48 -5.33 -17.11
N GLN A 396 -28.23 -5.33 -17.58
CA GLN A 396 -27.26 -4.26 -17.32
C GLN A 396 -27.16 -3.21 -18.44
N LYS A 397 -27.75 -3.46 -19.61
CA LYS A 397 -27.66 -2.62 -20.82
C LYS A 397 -27.93 -1.12 -20.60
N ASN A 398 -28.91 -0.78 -19.75
CA ASN A 398 -29.36 0.60 -19.51
C ASN A 398 -29.09 1.08 -18.07
N LYS A 399 -28.16 0.44 -17.35
CA LYS A 399 -27.85 0.79 -15.96
C LYS A 399 -26.89 1.98 -15.88
N PRO A 400 -26.94 2.79 -14.80
CA PRO A 400 -26.16 4.02 -14.71
C PRO A 400 -24.64 3.79 -14.60
N PHE A 401 -24.15 2.60 -14.25
CA PHE A 401 -22.72 2.34 -14.03
C PHE A 401 -21.84 2.65 -15.25
N TRP A 402 -22.38 2.57 -16.48
CA TRP A 402 -21.67 2.93 -17.71
C TRP A 402 -21.13 4.38 -17.67
N ASP A 403 -21.82 5.28 -16.96
CA ASP A 403 -21.50 6.70 -16.92
C ASP A 403 -20.89 7.15 -15.58
N MET A 404 -20.66 6.22 -14.65
CA MET A 404 -20.07 6.53 -13.34
C MET A 404 -18.56 6.71 -13.43
N THR A 405 -18.02 7.57 -12.56
CA THR A 405 -16.58 7.85 -12.43
C THR A 405 -15.91 7.08 -11.27
N SER A 406 -16.60 6.08 -10.72
CA SER A 406 -16.12 5.26 -9.59
C SER A 406 -15.84 3.82 -10.01
N ASN A 407 -15.39 3.01 -9.04
CA ASN A 407 -15.16 1.57 -9.24
C ASN A 407 -16.38 0.80 -9.78
N TRP A 408 -17.61 1.30 -9.65
CA TRP A 408 -18.81 0.67 -10.22
C TRP A 408 -18.69 0.49 -11.74
N ASN A 409 -18.06 1.45 -12.41
CA ASN A 409 -17.80 1.39 -13.83
C ASN A 409 -16.73 0.34 -14.15
N GLN A 410 -15.62 0.31 -13.40
CA GLN A 410 -14.54 -0.67 -13.60
C GLN A 410 -15.00 -2.10 -13.38
N VAL A 411 -15.68 -2.36 -12.25
CA VAL A 411 -16.22 -3.69 -11.91
C VAL A 411 -17.31 -4.09 -12.90
N GLY A 412 -18.25 -3.18 -13.19
CA GLY A 412 -19.36 -3.42 -14.11
C GLY A 412 -18.87 -3.73 -15.53
N ILE A 413 -18.03 -2.88 -16.10
CA ILE A 413 -17.48 -3.08 -17.45
C ILE A 413 -16.54 -4.27 -17.48
N GLY A 414 -15.66 -4.43 -16.50
CA GLY A 414 -14.73 -5.56 -16.41
C GLY A 414 -15.45 -6.91 -16.41
N GLY A 415 -16.46 -7.09 -15.54
CA GLY A 415 -17.23 -8.33 -15.48
C GLY A 415 -17.99 -8.63 -16.77
N LEU A 416 -18.70 -7.65 -17.33
CA LEU A 416 -19.44 -7.84 -18.58
C LEU A 416 -18.51 -8.06 -19.78
N ALA A 417 -17.35 -7.41 -19.81
CA ALA A 417 -16.36 -7.60 -20.87
C ALA A 417 -15.83 -9.03 -20.87
N TYR A 418 -15.57 -9.64 -19.71
CA TYR A 418 -15.21 -11.06 -19.64
C TYR A 418 -16.30 -11.94 -20.25
N GLY A 419 -17.57 -11.71 -19.91
CA GLY A 419 -18.69 -12.41 -20.55
C GLY A 419 -18.69 -12.23 -22.07
N ALA A 420 -18.49 -11.00 -22.55
CA ALA A 420 -18.57 -10.69 -23.99
C ALA A 420 -17.43 -11.34 -24.76
N LEU A 421 -16.21 -11.27 -24.23
CA LEU A 421 -15.02 -11.89 -24.80
C LEU A 421 -15.09 -13.42 -24.71
N ALA A 422 -15.74 -13.98 -23.69
CA ALA A 422 -15.92 -15.42 -23.54
C ALA A 422 -16.93 -16.00 -24.53
N ILE A 423 -18.08 -15.37 -24.78
CA ILE A 423 -19.16 -16.02 -25.56
C ILE A 423 -19.26 -15.60 -27.03
N TYR A 424 -18.56 -14.54 -27.45
CA TYR A 424 -18.67 -14.02 -28.81
C TYR A 424 -18.21 -15.06 -29.85
N GLY A 425 -19.06 -15.33 -30.84
CA GLY A 425 -18.83 -16.31 -31.90
C GLY A 425 -19.31 -17.73 -31.59
N ASP A 426 -19.72 -18.03 -30.35
CA ASP A 426 -20.15 -19.38 -29.92
C ASP A 426 -21.68 -19.55 -29.81
N GLY A 427 -22.40 -18.44 -29.91
CA GLY A 427 -23.80 -18.34 -29.54
C GLY A 427 -24.75 -18.06 -30.70
N THR A 428 -25.89 -17.48 -30.35
CA THR A 428 -26.86 -16.98 -31.34
C THR A 428 -26.45 -15.60 -31.86
N ALA A 429 -27.07 -15.15 -32.96
CA ALA A 429 -26.85 -13.80 -33.47
C ALA A 429 -27.19 -12.69 -32.45
N GLN A 430 -28.13 -12.96 -31.52
CA GLN A 430 -28.46 -12.04 -30.44
C GLN A 430 -27.34 -11.97 -29.40
N MET A 431 -26.75 -13.11 -29.01
CA MET A 431 -25.60 -13.14 -28.10
C MET A 431 -24.44 -12.31 -28.67
N ASP A 432 -24.13 -12.50 -29.95
CA ASP A 432 -23.10 -11.73 -30.64
C ASP A 432 -23.43 -10.23 -30.72
N GLN A 433 -24.71 -9.87 -30.91
CA GLN A 433 -25.15 -8.48 -30.93
C GLN A 433 -24.95 -7.80 -29.57
N GLU A 434 -25.34 -8.46 -28.49
CA GLU A 434 -25.21 -7.90 -27.14
C GLU A 434 -23.76 -7.91 -26.64
N ALA A 435 -22.97 -8.94 -26.96
CA ALA A 435 -21.54 -8.95 -26.70
C ALA A 435 -20.80 -7.82 -27.46
N ARG A 436 -21.16 -7.56 -28.73
CA ARG A 436 -20.65 -6.37 -29.46
C ARG A 436 -21.05 -5.07 -28.80
N PHE A 437 -22.27 -4.97 -28.27
CA PHE A 437 -22.69 -3.78 -27.53
C PHE A 437 -21.77 -3.54 -26.32
N VAL A 438 -21.49 -4.57 -25.53
CA VAL A 438 -20.56 -4.47 -24.39
C VAL A 438 -19.16 -4.04 -24.87
N MET A 439 -18.58 -4.75 -25.85
CA MET A 439 -17.24 -4.43 -26.38
C MET A 439 -17.11 -3.01 -26.92
N ASN A 440 -18.14 -2.52 -27.64
CA ASN A 440 -18.14 -1.17 -28.21
C ASN A 440 -18.22 -0.07 -27.15
N ASN A 441 -18.72 -0.39 -25.95
CA ASN A 441 -18.79 0.57 -24.85
C ASN A 441 -17.51 0.61 -24.01
N ILE A 442 -16.63 -0.38 -24.07
CA ILE A 442 -15.38 -0.40 -23.28
C ILE A 442 -14.58 0.88 -23.50
N LEU A 443 -14.19 1.14 -24.76
CA LEU A 443 -13.35 2.29 -25.12
C LEU A 443 -14.04 3.66 -24.96
N VAL A 444 -15.36 3.67 -24.75
CA VAL A 444 -16.18 4.89 -24.63
C VAL A 444 -16.51 5.21 -23.17
N LYS A 445 -16.80 4.18 -22.36
CA LYS A 445 -17.40 4.29 -21.03
C LYS A 445 -16.41 3.99 -19.90
N ASN A 446 -15.46 3.09 -20.11
CA ASN A 446 -14.44 2.79 -19.11
C ASN A 446 -13.53 3.99 -18.75
N PRO A 447 -13.13 4.87 -19.71
CA PRO A 447 -12.34 6.06 -19.38
C PRO A 447 -12.94 6.97 -18.30
N ASN A 448 -14.27 6.98 -18.13
CA ASN A 448 -14.95 7.79 -17.11
C ASN A 448 -14.45 7.50 -15.69
N SER A 449 -14.17 6.24 -15.36
CA SER A 449 -13.71 5.88 -14.03
C SER A 449 -12.21 6.00 -13.85
N MET A 450 -11.45 5.96 -14.93
CA MET A 450 -10.00 6.08 -14.87
C MET A 450 -9.53 7.50 -14.48
N GLU A 451 -10.41 8.50 -14.49
CA GLU A 451 -10.10 9.83 -13.95
C GLU A 451 -9.79 9.81 -12.44
N THR A 452 -10.27 8.80 -11.70
CA THR A 452 -10.02 8.64 -10.26
C THR A 452 -8.53 8.45 -9.91
N TYR A 453 -7.72 8.01 -10.88
CA TYR A 453 -6.28 7.82 -10.72
C TYR A 453 -5.50 9.14 -10.71
N ALA A 454 -6.12 10.28 -11.04
CA ALA A 454 -5.56 11.63 -10.99
C ALA A 454 -4.07 11.72 -11.37
N ASN A 455 -3.17 11.83 -10.39
CA ASN A 455 -1.71 11.90 -10.58
C ASN A 455 -0.97 10.68 -10.00
N GLY A 456 -1.63 9.53 -9.95
CA GLY A 456 -1.12 8.27 -9.40
C GLY A 456 -1.73 7.91 -8.04
N ASN A 457 -2.34 8.85 -7.31
CA ASN A 457 -3.12 8.55 -6.12
C ASN A 457 -4.55 8.16 -6.49
N TYR A 458 -5.18 7.37 -5.64
CA TYR A 458 -6.59 7.03 -5.76
C TYR A 458 -7.41 7.88 -4.80
N GLN A 459 -8.35 8.67 -5.32
CA GLN A 459 -9.04 9.67 -4.49
C GLN A 459 -9.91 9.03 -3.39
N GLU A 460 -10.48 7.85 -3.62
CA GLU A 460 -11.25 7.11 -2.62
C GLU A 460 -10.38 6.33 -1.60
N GLY A 461 -9.06 6.31 -1.77
CA GLY A 461 -8.12 5.62 -0.88
C GLY A 461 -7.66 4.24 -1.36
N ALA A 462 -6.72 3.65 -0.62
CA ALA A 462 -5.98 2.43 -1.01
C ALA A 462 -6.87 1.17 -1.13
N MET A 463 -7.92 1.05 -0.31
CA MET A 463 -8.86 -0.08 -0.38
C MET A 463 -9.65 -0.08 -1.70
N TYR A 464 -10.20 1.06 -2.07
CA TYR A 464 -10.98 1.22 -3.29
C TYR A 464 -10.11 1.14 -4.55
N TRP A 465 -8.84 1.56 -4.45
CA TRP A 465 -7.84 1.28 -5.47
C TRP A 465 -7.74 -0.22 -5.75
N SER A 466 -7.60 -1.07 -4.72
CA SER A 466 -7.47 -2.52 -4.89
C SER A 466 -8.67 -3.10 -5.65
N TYR A 467 -9.87 -2.73 -5.21
CA TYR A 467 -11.10 -3.28 -5.76
C TYR A 467 -11.32 -2.88 -7.23
N GLY A 468 -11.25 -1.57 -7.54
CA GLY A 468 -11.45 -1.07 -8.91
C GLY A 468 -10.32 -1.45 -9.86
N SER A 469 -9.07 -1.29 -9.42
CA SER A 469 -7.89 -1.50 -10.27
C SER A 469 -7.65 -2.96 -10.60
N THR A 470 -8.07 -3.91 -9.74
CA THR A 470 -7.99 -5.34 -10.08
C THR A 470 -8.86 -5.66 -11.29
N TYR A 471 -10.09 -5.13 -11.36
CA TYR A 471 -10.95 -5.30 -12.53
C TYR A 471 -10.44 -4.55 -13.76
N GLU A 472 -9.84 -3.38 -13.58
CA GLU A 472 -9.20 -2.64 -14.67
C GLU A 472 -8.03 -3.43 -15.28
N VAL A 473 -7.15 -4.00 -14.43
CA VAL A 473 -6.05 -4.86 -14.87
C VAL A 473 -6.56 -6.13 -15.54
N LEU A 474 -7.57 -6.80 -14.97
CA LEU A 474 -8.20 -7.98 -15.58
C LEU A 474 -8.75 -7.65 -16.98
N LEU A 475 -9.45 -6.52 -17.12
CA LEU A 475 -9.98 -6.05 -18.41
C LEU A 475 -8.84 -5.82 -19.42
N LEU A 476 -7.83 -5.04 -19.03
CA LEU A 476 -6.71 -4.71 -19.92
C LEU A 476 -5.89 -5.93 -20.28
N SER A 477 -5.60 -6.82 -19.33
CA SER A 477 -4.87 -8.07 -19.59
C SER A 477 -5.63 -8.98 -20.57
N ALA A 478 -6.95 -9.11 -20.44
CA ALA A 478 -7.76 -9.88 -21.39
C ALA A 478 -7.77 -9.24 -22.79
N LEU A 479 -7.88 -7.92 -22.88
CA LEU A 479 -7.82 -7.21 -24.14
C LEU A 479 -6.43 -7.31 -24.79
N GLU A 480 -5.35 -7.25 -24.01
CA GLU A 480 -3.98 -7.45 -24.50
C GLU A 480 -3.78 -8.85 -25.06
N GLY A 481 -4.31 -9.89 -24.39
CA GLY A 481 -4.23 -11.27 -24.88
C GLY A 481 -4.94 -11.46 -26.23
N ILE A 482 -6.09 -10.82 -26.45
CA ILE A 482 -6.90 -10.99 -27.67
C ILE A 482 -6.45 -10.07 -28.81
N TYR A 483 -6.19 -8.79 -28.51
CA TYR A 483 -5.91 -7.76 -29.52
C TYR A 483 -4.42 -7.46 -29.69
N GLY A 484 -3.60 -7.89 -28.74
CA GLY A 484 -2.18 -7.57 -28.62
C GLY A 484 -1.92 -6.26 -27.88
N GLN A 485 -0.82 -6.21 -27.14
CA GLN A 485 -0.37 -5.05 -26.34
C GLN A 485 -0.18 -3.74 -27.15
N ASN A 486 0.01 -3.84 -28.46
CA ASN A 486 0.20 -2.68 -29.34
C ASN A 486 -1.11 -2.16 -29.94
N HIS A 487 -2.25 -2.83 -29.68
CA HIS A 487 -3.55 -2.37 -30.12
C HIS A 487 -3.83 -0.97 -29.56
N GLU A 488 -4.24 -0.05 -30.44
CA GLU A 488 -4.30 1.36 -30.12
C GLU A 488 -5.28 1.67 -28.98
N GLY A 489 -6.46 1.07 -28.99
CA GLY A 489 -7.44 1.22 -27.90
C GLY A 489 -6.95 0.69 -26.56
N VAL A 490 -6.17 -0.40 -26.56
CA VAL A 490 -5.62 -1.00 -25.32
C VAL A 490 -4.52 -0.12 -24.76
N ARG A 491 -3.61 0.34 -25.63
CA ARG A 491 -2.59 1.33 -25.26
C ARG A 491 -3.21 2.60 -24.71
N ARG A 492 -4.33 3.06 -25.26
CA ARG A 492 -4.99 4.29 -24.82
C ARG A 492 -5.49 4.17 -23.39
N LEU A 493 -6.20 3.08 -23.05
CA LEU A 493 -6.65 2.84 -21.69
C LEU A 493 -5.46 2.63 -20.74
N ARG A 494 -4.49 1.79 -21.12
CA ARG A 494 -3.29 1.54 -20.31
C ARG A 494 -2.47 2.82 -20.05
N SER A 495 -2.45 3.75 -21.02
CA SER A 495 -1.71 5.01 -20.92
C SER A 495 -2.53 6.13 -20.28
N THR A 496 -3.73 5.84 -19.73
CA THR A 496 -4.52 6.82 -19.00
C THR A 496 -3.67 7.40 -17.85
N PRO A 497 -3.60 8.73 -17.73
CA PRO A 497 -2.93 9.40 -16.63
C PRO A 497 -3.16 8.78 -15.24
N GLY A 498 -2.06 8.50 -14.55
CA GLY A 498 -2.08 8.05 -13.15
C GLY A 498 -2.36 6.56 -12.98
N PHE A 499 -2.90 5.86 -13.97
CA PHE A 499 -3.30 4.45 -13.82
C PHE A 499 -2.11 3.54 -13.51
N LEU A 500 -1.12 3.46 -14.39
CA LEU A 500 0.06 2.63 -14.12
C LEU A 500 0.90 3.21 -12.99
N GLU A 501 1.04 4.54 -12.94
CA GLU A 501 1.80 5.25 -11.92
C GLU A 501 1.25 5.00 -10.50
N SER A 502 -0.03 4.62 -10.38
CA SER A 502 -0.66 4.30 -9.10
C SER A 502 -0.17 3.01 -8.43
N ALA A 503 0.54 2.14 -9.15
CA ALA A 503 1.24 1.02 -8.54
C ALA A 503 2.30 1.50 -7.53
N GLU A 504 2.99 2.61 -7.83
CA GLU A 504 3.95 3.21 -6.92
C GLU A 504 3.27 3.79 -5.68
N TYR A 505 2.14 4.48 -5.85
CA TYR A 505 1.33 4.96 -4.71
C TYR A 505 1.03 3.84 -3.69
N MET A 506 0.68 2.65 -4.16
CA MET A 506 0.39 1.51 -3.28
C MET A 506 1.60 1.02 -2.48
N GLN A 507 2.83 1.23 -2.97
CA GLN A 507 4.05 0.97 -2.20
C GLN A 507 4.24 2.01 -1.09
N TYR A 508 3.97 3.28 -1.40
CA TYR A 508 4.22 4.38 -0.46
C TYR A 508 3.11 4.57 0.57
N VAL A 509 1.87 4.20 0.27
CA VAL A 509 0.71 4.42 1.17
C VAL A 509 0.74 3.49 2.40
N THR A 510 1.60 2.46 2.37
CA THR A 510 1.85 1.57 3.51
C THR A 510 3.07 2.04 4.28
N GLY A 511 2.87 2.35 5.56
CA GLY A 511 3.94 2.79 6.46
C GLY A 511 4.81 1.65 6.98
N THR A 512 5.82 2.00 7.77
CA THR A 512 6.79 1.04 8.34
C THR A 512 6.18 0.10 9.37
N SER A 513 4.98 0.41 9.88
CA SER A 513 4.13 -0.49 10.67
C SER A 513 3.37 -1.55 9.84
N SER A 514 3.55 -1.58 8.51
CA SER A 514 2.77 -2.38 7.55
C SER A 514 1.27 -2.05 7.48
N LEU A 515 0.87 -0.91 8.05
CA LEU A 515 -0.48 -0.37 7.95
C LEU A 515 -0.56 0.66 6.83
N TYR A 516 -1.69 0.72 6.13
CA TYR A 516 -2.02 1.82 5.24
C TYR A 516 -2.11 3.14 6.02
N PHE A 517 -1.97 4.27 5.34
CA PHE A 517 -2.46 5.56 5.85
C PHE A 517 -3.99 5.55 6.03
N ASN A 518 -4.69 4.70 5.28
CA ASN A 518 -6.10 4.39 5.49
C ASN A 518 -7.07 5.59 5.60
N TYR A 519 -6.74 6.70 4.92
CA TYR A 519 -7.61 7.86 4.75
C TYR A 519 -8.85 7.54 3.91
N SER A 520 -9.88 8.39 3.99
CA SER A 520 -11.20 8.11 3.42
C SER A 520 -11.73 6.75 3.92
N ASP A 521 -12.67 6.14 3.21
CA ASP A 521 -13.04 4.76 3.51
C ASP A 521 -11.94 3.76 3.11
N CYS A 522 -11.15 3.33 4.09
CA CYS A 522 -10.11 2.33 3.89
C CYS A 522 -10.00 1.38 5.09
N THR A 523 -9.54 0.15 4.85
CA THR A 523 -9.08 -0.76 5.91
C THR A 523 -7.66 -0.37 6.36
N GLU A 524 -7.27 -0.75 7.57
CA GLU A 524 -5.94 -0.39 8.10
C GLU A 524 -4.81 -1.26 7.53
N LYS A 525 -5.03 -2.55 7.28
CA LYS A 525 -3.96 -3.51 6.96
C LYS A 525 -3.64 -3.53 5.46
N ARG A 526 -2.35 -3.54 5.12
CA ARG A 526 -1.86 -3.89 3.78
C ARG A 526 -2.29 -5.32 3.43
N ILE A 527 -2.86 -5.50 2.24
CA ILE A 527 -3.30 -6.81 1.70
C ILE A 527 -2.52 -7.15 0.41
N PRO A 528 -2.20 -8.40 0.08
CA PRO A 528 -1.64 -8.76 -1.24
C PRO A 528 -2.34 -8.06 -2.43
N LEU A 529 -1.56 -7.53 -3.40
CA LEU A 529 -2.05 -6.86 -4.61
C LEU A 529 -1.50 -7.52 -5.89
N PRO A 530 -1.98 -8.71 -6.27
CA PRO A 530 -1.53 -9.38 -7.49
C PRO A 530 -1.61 -8.52 -8.77
N ALA A 531 -2.55 -7.59 -8.85
CA ALA A 531 -2.70 -6.67 -9.97
C ALA A 531 -1.46 -5.77 -10.20
N THR A 532 -0.68 -5.47 -9.15
CA THR A 532 0.55 -4.68 -9.28
C THR A 532 1.65 -5.41 -10.05
N ILE A 533 1.62 -6.76 -10.08
CA ILE A 533 2.58 -7.57 -10.83
C ILE A 533 2.46 -7.28 -12.33
N TRP A 534 1.24 -7.24 -12.85
CA TRP A 534 0.97 -6.83 -14.23
C TRP A 534 1.39 -5.38 -14.48
N MET A 535 1.10 -4.46 -13.56
CA MET A 535 1.48 -3.05 -13.72
C MET A 535 3.01 -2.87 -13.74
N ALA A 536 3.74 -3.61 -12.92
CA ALA A 536 5.20 -3.60 -12.86
C ALA A 536 5.83 -4.11 -14.16
N ASP A 537 5.27 -5.17 -14.77
CA ASP A 537 5.63 -5.63 -16.11
C ASP A 537 5.43 -4.51 -17.15
N LYS A 538 4.25 -3.87 -17.16
CA LYS A 538 3.96 -2.79 -18.13
C LYS A 538 4.82 -1.56 -17.97
N LEU A 539 5.28 -1.28 -16.76
CA LEU A 539 6.22 -0.20 -16.47
C LEU A 539 7.69 -0.62 -16.68
N ASN A 540 7.96 -1.91 -16.89
CA ASN A 540 9.31 -2.48 -16.81
C ASN A 540 10.04 -2.02 -15.54
N ASN A 541 9.33 -2.07 -14.41
CA ASN A 541 9.81 -1.58 -13.13
C ASN A 541 9.49 -2.57 -11.99
N PRO A 542 10.28 -3.65 -11.85
CA PRO A 542 10.04 -4.67 -10.83
C PRO A 542 10.30 -4.17 -9.40
N SER A 543 10.95 -3.01 -9.21
CA SER A 543 11.13 -2.38 -7.89
C SER A 543 9.80 -2.12 -7.17
N LEU A 544 8.71 -2.00 -7.93
CA LEU A 544 7.35 -1.81 -7.41
C LEU A 544 6.79 -3.05 -6.70
N LEU A 545 7.48 -4.19 -6.78
CA LEU A 545 7.04 -5.45 -6.20
C LEU A 545 7.81 -5.80 -4.92
N SER A 546 8.67 -4.91 -4.40
CA SER A 546 9.45 -5.20 -3.19
C SER A 546 8.55 -5.49 -1.98
N VAL A 547 7.44 -4.76 -1.82
CA VAL A 547 6.47 -5.06 -0.74
C VAL A 547 5.69 -6.33 -1.05
N GLU A 548 5.35 -6.62 -2.31
CA GLU A 548 4.66 -7.86 -2.67
C GLU A 548 5.53 -9.08 -2.37
N GLN A 549 6.82 -9.02 -2.69
CA GLN A 549 7.78 -10.07 -2.36
C GLN A 549 7.85 -10.29 -0.84
N LEU A 550 7.90 -9.23 -0.03
CA LEU A 550 7.82 -9.36 1.42
C LEU A 550 6.49 -10.00 1.85
N LEU A 551 5.36 -9.63 1.25
CA LEU A 551 4.06 -10.24 1.56
C LEU A 551 3.94 -11.72 1.12
N MET A 552 4.64 -12.12 0.07
CA MET A 552 4.72 -13.51 -0.38
C MET A 552 5.61 -14.31 0.56
N GLN A 553 6.82 -13.82 0.81
CA GLN A 553 7.79 -14.38 1.75
C GLN A 553 7.25 -14.43 3.16
N ASN A 554 6.22 -13.65 3.50
CA ASN A 554 5.65 -13.62 4.82
C ASN A 554 4.30 -14.38 4.89
N GLY A 555 3.93 -15.10 3.83
CA GLY A 555 2.75 -15.97 3.74
C GLY A 555 1.41 -15.24 3.70
N LYS A 556 1.38 -13.92 3.53
CA LYS A 556 0.10 -13.20 3.40
C LYS A 556 -0.64 -13.62 2.13
N TYR A 557 0.06 -13.98 1.06
CA TYR A 557 -0.53 -14.53 -0.15
C TYR A 557 -1.14 -15.93 0.03
N THR A 558 -0.70 -16.70 1.03
CA THR A 558 -1.22 -18.04 1.38
C THR A 558 -2.15 -17.96 2.59
N SER A 559 -2.92 -16.88 2.70
CA SER A 559 -3.86 -16.65 3.78
C SER A 559 -5.17 -16.09 3.24
N ASN A 560 -6.26 -16.18 4.01
CA ASN A 560 -7.50 -15.50 3.66
C ASN A 560 -7.40 -14.00 4.04
N TYR A 561 -6.66 -13.24 3.24
CA TYR A 561 -6.28 -11.86 3.54
C TYR A 561 -7.39 -10.83 3.28
N SER A 562 -8.29 -11.08 2.33
CA SER A 562 -9.43 -10.22 1.99
C SER A 562 -10.33 -10.88 0.95
N ASP A 563 -11.45 -10.24 0.62
CA ASP A 563 -12.31 -10.62 -0.51
C ASP A 563 -11.53 -10.70 -1.84
N ASP A 564 -10.45 -9.93 -2.03
CA ASP A 564 -9.63 -9.94 -3.25
C ASP A 564 -8.80 -11.22 -3.42
N SER A 565 -8.75 -12.08 -2.40
CA SER A 565 -8.21 -13.45 -2.52
C SER A 565 -8.91 -14.27 -3.59
N ARG A 566 -10.15 -13.94 -3.96
CA ARG A 566 -10.87 -14.58 -5.09
C ARG A 566 -10.13 -14.51 -6.43
N PHE A 567 -9.16 -13.59 -6.57
CA PHE A 567 -8.33 -13.45 -7.77
C PHE A 567 -6.90 -13.98 -7.62
N LEU A 568 -6.57 -14.70 -6.54
CA LEU A 568 -5.21 -15.18 -6.28
C LEU A 568 -4.51 -15.89 -7.46
N PRO A 569 -5.19 -16.67 -8.34
CA PRO A 569 -4.55 -17.27 -9.50
C PRO A 569 -3.80 -16.27 -10.40
N ILE A 570 -4.23 -14.99 -10.46
CA ILE A 570 -3.54 -13.99 -11.28
C ILE A 570 -2.12 -13.67 -10.78
N ALA A 571 -1.80 -13.96 -9.51
CA ALA A 571 -0.43 -13.83 -9.00
C ALA A 571 0.54 -14.74 -9.78
N LEU A 572 0.10 -15.96 -10.09
CA LEU A 572 0.88 -16.94 -10.87
C LEU A 572 0.90 -16.59 -12.36
N ILE A 573 -0.24 -16.13 -12.90
CA ILE A 573 -0.37 -15.75 -14.32
C ILE A 573 0.50 -14.53 -14.65
N TYR A 574 0.58 -13.54 -13.76
CA TYR A 574 1.40 -12.36 -14.00
C TYR A 574 2.83 -12.52 -13.48
N GLY A 575 3.03 -13.34 -12.43
CA GLY A 575 4.34 -13.58 -11.83
C GLY A 575 5.34 -14.21 -12.80
N LYS A 576 4.87 -14.99 -13.78
CA LYS A 576 5.72 -15.64 -14.79
C LYS A 576 6.43 -14.66 -15.73
N GLU A 577 5.94 -13.42 -15.83
CA GLU A 577 6.51 -12.38 -16.70
C GLU A 577 7.54 -11.48 -15.99
N ILE A 578 7.78 -11.71 -14.69
CA ILE A 578 8.66 -10.89 -13.85
C ILE A 578 9.92 -11.67 -13.48
N ASP A 579 11.06 -10.97 -13.53
CA ASP A 579 12.27 -11.42 -12.86
C ASP A 579 12.20 -11.02 -11.37
N TRP A 580 12.07 -12.04 -10.50
CA TRP A 580 11.96 -11.87 -9.06
C TRP A 580 13.31 -11.83 -8.34
N GLU A 581 14.41 -12.03 -9.08
CA GLU A 581 15.76 -11.90 -8.53
C GLU A 581 16.15 -10.42 -8.39
N ASN A 582 16.65 -10.03 -7.22
CA ASN A 582 17.21 -8.69 -6.94
C ASN A 582 16.22 -7.51 -7.00
N LEU A 583 15.00 -7.67 -6.46
CA LEU A 583 14.09 -6.55 -6.26
C LEU A 583 14.67 -5.54 -5.26
N SER A 584 14.95 -4.32 -5.71
CA SER A 584 15.32 -3.21 -4.83
C SER A 584 14.09 -2.39 -4.47
N ALA A 585 13.97 -1.97 -3.21
CA ALA A 585 12.93 -1.02 -2.82
C ALA A 585 13.09 0.33 -3.55
N PRO A 586 11.99 1.08 -3.80
CA PRO A 586 12.08 2.39 -4.45
C PRO A 586 13.04 3.35 -3.73
N GLY A 587 13.87 4.04 -4.51
CA GLY A 587 14.88 4.97 -4.00
C GLY A 587 14.33 6.26 -3.36
N PRO A 588 13.33 6.92 -3.96
CA PRO A 588 12.77 8.15 -3.38
C PRO A 588 12.17 7.92 -1.98
N LYS A 589 12.19 8.98 -1.18
CA LYS A 589 11.74 8.97 0.23
C LYS A 589 10.48 9.81 0.44
N VAL A 590 10.06 10.53 -0.59
CA VAL A 590 8.81 11.30 -0.64
C VAL A 590 8.07 10.90 -1.91
N TRP A 591 6.82 10.49 -1.76
CA TRP A 591 5.87 10.35 -2.84
C TRP A 591 4.74 11.35 -2.66
N LYS A 592 4.19 11.87 -3.76
CA LYS A 592 3.12 12.86 -3.72
C LYS A 592 2.12 12.62 -4.85
N GLY A 593 0.84 12.75 -4.51
CA GLY A 593 -0.27 12.64 -5.43
C GLY A 593 -1.19 13.84 -5.27
N TYR A 594 -1.67 14.38 -6.38
CA TYR A 594 -2.59 15.51 -6.41
C TYR A 594 -3.98 15.07 -6.89
N GLY A 595 -4.99 15.92 -6.76
CA GLY A 595 -6.38 15.59 -7.07
C GLY A 595 -7.32 16.23 -6.07
N SER A 596 -8.57 15.77 -6.00
CA SER A 596 -9.54 16.20 -4.99
C SER A 596 -9.16 15.76 -3.57
N GLN A 597 -8.33 14.71 -3.46
CA GLN A 597 -7.76 14.14 -2.23
C GLN A 597 -6.24 14.01 -2.38
N PRO A 598 -5.51 15.14 -2.38
CA PRO A 598 -4.07 15.14 -2.53
C PRO A 598 -3.39 14.57 -1.28
N VAL A 599 -2.30 13.83 -1.46
CA VAL A 599 -1.55 13.18 -0.38
C VAL A 599 -0.03 13.31 -0.56
N VAL A 600 0.69 13.33 0.56
CA VAL A 600 2.16 13.24 0.62
C VAL A 600 2.52 12.11 1.56
N LEU A 601 3.38 11.21 1.08
CA LEU A 601 3.78 9.99 1.75
C LEU A 601 5.28 10.02 1.92
N VAL A 602 5.74 10.04 3.15
CA VAL A 602 7.13 10.28 3.52
C VAL A 602 7.66 9.09 4.28
N ARG A 603 8.89 8.67 3.98
CA ARG A 603 9.61 7.66 4.75
C ARG A 603 11.09 7.98 4.87
N THR A 604 11.75 7.46 5.91
CA THR A 604 13.22 7.47 6.02
C THR A 604 13.82 6.15 5.56
N ASP A 605 13.11 5.04 5.77
CA ASP A 605 13.52 3.70 5.36
C ASP A 605 12.30 2.83 4.98
N TRP A 606 12.56 1.74 4.27
CA TRP A 606 11.61 0.66 4.01
C TRP A 606 11.61 -0.39 5.13
N GLN A 607 12.70 -0.50 5.89
CA GLN A 607 12.80 -1.42 7.03
C GLN A 607 11.98 -0.92 8.24
N GLY A 608 11.18 -1.81 8.84
CA GLY A 608 10.16 -1.47 9.83
C GLY A 608 10.66 -0.86 11.15
N SER A 609 11.73 -1.41 11.73
CA SER A 609 12.27 -0.98 13.04
C SER A 609 13.07 0.33 12.95
N ASN A 610 13.80 0.53 11.84
CA ASN A 610 14.69 1.67 11.62
C ASN A 610 14.03 2.84 10.89
N GLY A 611 12.96 2.57 10.13
CA GLY A 611 12.27 3.54 9.30
C GLY A 611 11.16 4.29 10.04
N LYS A 612 11.07 5.59 9.77
CA LYS A 612 9.92 6.43 10.12
C LYS A 612 9.08 6.65 8.89
N TYR A 613 7.77 6.77 9.10
CA TYR A 613 6.82 7.04 8.03
C TYR A 613 5.81 8.11 8.44
N VAL A 614 5.46 9.01 7.52
CA VAL A 614 4.39 10.00 7.69
C VAL A 614 3.52 9.99 6.45
N GLY A 615 2.22 9.81 6.64
CA GLY A 615 1.21 10.10 5.61
C GLY A 615 0.54 11.43 5.92
N VAL A 616 0.35 12.29 4.93
CA VAL A 616 -0.33 13.59 5.06
C VAL A 616 -1.36 13.72 3.96
N LYS A 617 -2.60 14.11 4.31
CA LYS A 617 -3.69 14.26 3.35
C LYS A 617 -4.28 15.66 3.39
N GLY A 618 -4.52 16.24 2.22
CA GLY A 618 -5.35 17.43 2.03
C GLY A 618 -6.74 17.07 1.50
N GLY A 619 -7.35 17.98 0.76
CA GLY A 619 -8.56 17.72 -0.02
C GLY A 619 -9.86 18.19 0.62
N THR A 620 -10.97 17.74 0.06
CA THR A 620 -12.33 18.22 0.34
C THR A 620 -13.22 17.13 0.95
N PRO A 621 -14.17 17.46 1.84
CA PRO A 621 -15.18 16.50 2.27
C PRO A 621 -16.18 16.10 1.15
N ASP A 622 -16.34 16.92 0.10
CA ASP A 622 -17.33 16.75 -0.97
C ASP A 622 -16.85 15.82 -2.11
N TYR A 623 -16.31 14.65 -1.76
CA TYR A 623 -15.87 13.67 -2.75
C TYR A 623 -16.19 12.25 -2.30
N SER A 624 -17.09 11.54 -2.99
CA SER A 624 -17.37 10.10 -2.82
C SER A 624 -17.10 9.56 -1.40
N HIS A 625 -16.11 8.69 -1.21
CA HIS A 625 -15.77 8.07 0.07
C HIS A 625 -14.97 8.95 1.07
N ALA A 626 -14.86 10.26 0.82
CA ALA A 626 -14.11 11.18 1.67
C ALA A 626 -14.80 11.48 2.99
N HIS A 627 -13.98 11.85 3.96
CA HIS A 627 -14.37 12.28 5.30
C HIS A 627 -14.07 13.78 5.48
N MET A 628 -14.36 14.33 6.65
CA MET A 628 -13.88 15.67 7.04
C MET A 628 -12.45 15.60 7.59
N ASP A 629 -11.53 15.05 6.81
CA ASP A 629 -10.19 14.65 7.21
C ASP A 629 -9.08 15.48 6.52
N GLY A 630 -9.42 16.61 5.91
CA GLY A 630 -8.40 17.50 5.34
C GLY A 630 -7.41 17.94 6.41
N GLY A 631 -6.11 17.85 6.12
CA GLY A 631 -5.03 18.11 7.08
C GLY A 631 -4.71 16.94 8.02
N THR A 632 -5.34 15.77 7.88
CA THR A 632 -5.03 14.58 8.67
C THR A 632 -3.66 14.01 8.34
N PHE A 633 -3.08 13.28 9.31
CA PHE A 633 -1.80 12.61 9.17
C PHE A 633 -1.76 11.29 9.94
N VAL A 634 -0.85 10.39 9.57
CA VAL A 634 -0.42 9.24 10.39
C VAL A 634 1.09 9.25 10.58
N TYR A 635 1.59 8.58 11.61
CA TYR A 635 3.01 8.51 11.88
C TYR A 635 3.44 7.17 12.46
N ASP A 636 4.48 6.60 11.85
CA ASP A 636 5.14 5.38 12.31
C ASP A 636 6.57 5.67 12.75
N SER A 637 6.98 5.04 13.85
CA SER A 637 8.35 5.06 14.37
C SER A 637 8.59 3.85 15.27
N GLN A 638 9.81 3.33 15.32
CA GLN A 638 10.19 2.15 16.13
C GLN A 638 9.32 0.91 15.79
N GLY A 639 8.91 0.78 14.51
CA GLY A 639 7.99 -0.27 14.05
C GLY A 639 6.54 -0.15 14.56
N LYS A 640 6.15 0.99 15.17
CA LYS A 640 4.80 1.22 15.73
C LYS A 640 4.09 2.41 15.09
N ARG A 641 2.78 2.30 14.90
CA ARG A 641 1.87 3.39 14.48
C ARG A 641 1.48 4.22 15.71
N TRP A 642 1.99 5.44 15.83
CA TRP A 642 1.74 6.31 16.98
C TRP A 642 0.53 7.22 16.80
N ALA A 643 0.34 7.74 15.59
CA ALA A 643 -0.82 8.52 15.18
C ALA A 643 -1.61 7.71 14.15
N SER A 644 -2.82 7.27 14.49
CA SER A 644 -3.64 6.36 13.67
C SER A 644 -4.73 7.11 12.90
N ASP A 645 -5.50 6.42 12.06
CA ASP A 645 -6.78 6.92 11.53
C ASP A 645 -7.80 5.77 11.61
N PHE A 646 -9.09 6.08 11.79
CA PHE A 646 -10.13 5.05 11.95
C PHE A 646 -10.51 4.38 10.62
N GLY A 647 -10.39 5.07 9.49
CA GLY A 647 -10.84 4.59 8.18
C GLY A 647 -12.35 4.33 8.11
N LYS A 648 -12.77 3.32 7.34
CA LYS A 648 -14.20 3.09 7.03
C LYS A 648 -15.07 2.74 8.25
N TYR A 649 -16.37 2.98 8.14
CA TYR A 649 -17.40 2.53 9.10
C TYR A 649 -18.20 1.33 8.59
N ASP A 650 -19.04 0.74 9.46
CA ASP A 650 -19.97 -0.33 9.05
C ASP A 650 -21.16 0.27 8.27
N TYR A 651 -21.11 0.16 6.95
CA TYR A 651 -22.18 0.67 6.09
C TYR A 651 -23.54 0.06 6.38
N ASN A 652 -23.62 -1.22 6.75
CA ASN A 652 -24.90 -1.89 6.96
C ASN A 652 -25.55 -1.37 8.24
N ALA A 653 -24.77 -1.31 9.31
CA ALA A 653 -25.24 -0.78 10.59
C ALA A 653 -25.63 0.70 10.48
N VAL A 654 -24.80 1.52 9.83
CA VAL A 654 -25.10 2.94 9.62
C VAL A 654 -26.31 3.16 8.73
N LYS A 655 -26.44 2.45 7.59
CA LYS A 655 -27.62 2.59 6.71
C LYS A 655 -28.92 2.19 7.42
N ALA A 656 -28.86 1.22 8.34
CA ALA A 656 -30.01 0.80 9.13
C ALA A 656 -30.36 1.78 10.27
N GLY A 657 -29.37 2.49 10.82
CA GLY A 657 -29.53 3.33 12.02
C GLY A 657 -29.57 4.84 11.81
N ILE A 658 -28.98 5.37 10.73
CA ILE A 658 -28.88 6.81 10.50
C ILE A 658 -30.24 7.44 10.14
N SER A 659 -30.48 8.66 10.63
CA SER A 659 -31.71 9.41 10.39
C SER A 659 -31.45 10.84 9.87
N PRO A 660 -32.15 11.28 8.80
CA PRO A 660 -33.09 10.51 7.99
C PRO A 660 -32.40 9.41 7.14
N PRO A 661 -33.13 8.36 6.70
CA PRO A 661 -32.57 7.34 5.82
C PRO A 661 -31.96 7.96 4.56
N GLY A 662 -30.78 7.47 4.16
CA GLY A 662 -30.03 8.00 3.01
C GLY A 662 -29.04 9.11 3.36
N SER A 663 -29.07 9.67 4.58
CA SER A 663 -28.15 10.75 4.99
C SER A 663 -26.68 10.37 4.87
N ALA A 664 -26.33 9.09 4.97
CA ALA A 664 -24.96 8.65 4.78
C ALA A 664 -24.39 8.99 3.39
N ASN A 665 -25.23 9.33 2.40
CA ASN A 665 -24.81 9.78 1.06
C ASN A 665 -25.13 11.27 0.80
N ASP A 666 -25.50 12.03 1.82
CA ASP A 666 -25.76 13.47 1.72
C ASP A 666 -24.52 14.24 2.20
N PHE A 667 -23.85 14.92 1.29
CA PHE A 667 -22.65 15.72 1.52
C PHE A 667 -22.98 17.20 1.79
N SER A 668 -24.25 17.57 1.99
CA SER A 668 -24.56 18.96 2.36
C SER A 668 -23.95 19.36 3.71
N GLN A 669 -23.63 20.65 3.87
CA GLN A 669 -22.97 21.17 5.08
C GLN A 669 -23.68 20.82 6.39
N GLY A 670 -25.02 20.72 6.37
CA GLY A 670 -25.86 20.43 7.54
C GLY A 670 -26.35 18.97 7.62
N SER A 671 -25.77 18.07 6.82
CA SER A 671 -26.19 16.67 6.74
C SER A 671 -25.96 15.91 8.05
N SER A 672 -26.86 14.96 8.35
CA SER A 672 -26.65 13.98 9.43
C SER A 672 -25.48 13.02 9.14
N ARG A 673 -24.92 13.00 7.92
CA ARG A 673 -23.68 12.26 7.59
C ARG A 673 -22.57 12.59 8.60
N TRP A 674 -22.45 13.85 8.98
CA TRP A 674 -21.39 14.34 9.86
C TRP A 674 -21.61 13.95 11.33
N ASN A 675 -22.75 13.33 11.67
CA ASN A 675 -22.97 12.69 12.98
C ASN A 675 -22.39 11.28 13.06
N ILE A 676 -22.01 10.67 11.92
CA ILE A 676 -21.26 9.42 11.93
C ILE A 676 -19.88 9.75 12.50
N PHE A 677 -19.47 9.04 13.55
CA PHE A 677 -18.22 9.33 14.24
C PHE A 677 -17.08 9.37 13.22
N ARG A 678 -16.78 8.24 12.56
CA ARG A 678 -15.59 8.01 11.69
C ARG A 678 -15.43 8.93 10.48
N VAL A 679 -16.40 9.79 10.16
CA VAL A 679 -16.31 10.72 9.00
C VAL A 679 -16.25 12.19 9.41
N SER A 680 -16.32 12.48 10.70
CA SER A 680 -16.33 13.84 11.27
C SER A 680 -14.92 14.36 11.52
N ASN A 681 -14.70 15.66 11.36
CA ASN A 681 -13.39 16.30 11.62
C ASN A 681 -12.90 16.14 13.06
N LEU A 682 -13.80 15.88 13.99
CA LEU A 682 -13.47 15.81 15.42
C LEU A 682 -12.76 14.51 15.83
N ASN A 683 -12.58 13.54 14.93
CA ASN A 683 -11.87 12.30 15.24
C ASN A 683 -10.74 11.93 14.27
N HIS A 684 -10.50 12.73 13.24
CA HIS A 684 -9.28 12.66 12.43
C HIS A 684 -8.15 13.45 13.10
N ASN A 685 -6.91 13.23 12.69
CA ASN A 685 -5.74 13.93 13.23
C ASN A 685 -5.61 15.35 12.64
N THR A 686 -6.64 16.18 12.82
CA THR A 686 -6.79 17.48 12.15
C THR A 686 -7.04 18.63 13.15
N ILE A 687 -7.46 19.79 12.65
CA ILE A 687 -7.84 20.95 13.47
C ILE A 687 -9.31 21.26 13.23
N SER A 688 -9.98 21.65 14.30
CA SER A 688 -11.32 22.27 14.24
C SER A 688 -11.30 23.59 15.01
N ILE A 689 -12.18 24.51 14.65
CA ILE A 689 -12.35 25.76 15.37
C ILE A 689 -13.81 25.98 15.76
N LYS A 690 -14.02 26.96 16.62
CA LYS A 690 -15.31 27.61 16.83
C LYS A 690 -15.06 29.04 17.28
N LYS A 691 -16.05 29.91 17.15
CA LYS A 691 -15.99 31.21 17.84
C LYS A 691 -16.03 30.97 19.34
N SER A 692 -15.35 31.79 20.14
CA SER A 692 -15.43 31.64 21.62
C SER A 692 -16.85 31.88 22.17
N SER A 693 -17.78 32.40 21.35
CA SER A 693 -19.21 32.52 21.67
C SER A 693 -20.03 31.24 21.41
N GLU A 694 -19.45 30.24 20.75
CA GLU A 694 -20.12 29.01 20.32
C GLU A 694 -19.85 27.86 21.29
N THR A 695 -20.84 26.96 21.41
CA THR A 695 -20.71 25.76 22.25
C THR A 695 -20.14 24.58 21.47
N ASN A 696 -20.50 24.46 20.19
CA ASN A 696 -20.16 23.31 19.35
C ASN A 696 -18.98 23.66 18.44
N TRP A 697 -18.11 22.69 18.20
CA TRP A 697 -17.07 22.80 17.19
C TRP A 697 -17.69 22.83 15.80
N GLN A 698 -17.10 23.64 14.92
CA GLN A 698 -17.55 23.71 13.54
C GLN A 698 -17.11 22.46 12.77
N HIS A 699 -17.96 21.99 11.88
CA HIS A 699 -17.56 21.06 10.85
C HIS A 699 -16.64 21.75 9.83
N HIS A 700 -15.79 20.97 9.17
CA HIS A 700 -15.07 21.48 8.00
C HIS A 700 -16.07 21.94 6.93
N LYS A 701 -15.66 22.91 6.12
CA LYS A 701 -16.45 23.43 5.01
C LYS A 701 -16.52 22.38 3.92
N VAL A 702 -17.72 21.89 3.60
CA VAL A 702 -17.84 20.74 2.69
C VAL A 702 -17.37 21.08 1.28
N ASN A 703 -17.73 22.26 0.75
CA ASN A 703 -17.22 22.73 -0.54
C ASN A 703 -15.84 23.41 -0.45
N GLY A 704 -15.19 23.30 0.71
CA GLY A 704 -13.83 23.76 0.97
C GLY A 704 -12.80 22.67 0.71
N SER A 705 -11.51 23.04 0.71
CA SER A 705 -10.42 22.07 0.60
C SER A 705 -9.15 22.53 1.31
N ALA A 706 -8.37 21.58 1.82
CA ALA A 706 -7.00 21.79 2.27
C ALA A 706 -6.04 21.54 1.09
N SER A 707 -5.28 22.55 0.69
CA SER A 707 -4.40 22.47 -0.49
C SER A 707 -2.95 22.28 -0.08
N ILE A 708 -2.22 21.35 -0.72
CA ILE A 708 -0.77 21.21 -0.52
C ILE A 708 -0.06 22.39 -1.19
N THR A 709 0.57 23.26 -0.40
CA THR A 709 1.30 24.44 -0.87
C THR A 709 2.81 24.24 -0.90
N GLY A 710 3.34 23.26 -0.15
CA GLY A 710 4.77 23.00 -0.05
C GLY A 710 5.12 21.53 0.13
N ILE A 711 6.25 21.12 -0.44
CA ILE A 711 6.87 19.81 -0.23
C ILE A 711 8.28 20.03 0.30
N PHE A 712 8.61 19.36 1.40
CA PHE A 712 9.96 19.31 1.96
C PHE A 712 10.57 17.94 1.63
N ASP A 713 11.75 17.92 1.02
CA ASP A 713 12.43 16.69 0.55
C ASP A 713 13.94 16.78 0.80
N THR A 714 14.31 16.90 2.07
CA THR A 714 15.72 16.87 2.51
C THR A 714 15.82 16.07 3.81
N PRO A 715 17.00 15.52 4.17
CA PRO A 715 17.17 14.86 5.46
C PRO A 715 16.82 15.77 6.66
N ALA A 716 17.18 17.06 6.58
CA ALA A 716 16.87 18.02 7.63
C ALA A 716 15.36 18.29 7.79
N LYS A 717 14.60 18.21 6.70
CA LYS A 717 13.17 18.49 6.67
C LYS A 717 12.48 17.74 5.53
N ARG A 718 11.58 16.81 5.87
CA ARG A 718 10.87 15.96 4.90
C ARG A 718 9.37 15.85 5.21
N GLY A 719 8.48 16.30 4.34
CA GLY A 719 7.05 16.42 4.63
C GLY A 719 6.29 17.36 3.71
N ALA A 720 5.21 17.94 4.22
CA ALA A 720 4.31 18.80 3.46
C ALA A 720 3.86 20.02 4.26
N GLU A 721 3.46 21.05 3.53
CA GLU A 721 2.70 22.21 4.03
C GLU A 721 1.34 22.28 3.33
N LEU A 722 0.31 22.58 4.10
CA LEU A 722 -1.07 22.74 3.65
C LEU A 722 -1.60 24.13 4.00
N ASP A 723 -2.29 24.73 3.05
CA ASP A 723 -3.23 25.83 3.30
C ASP A 723 -4.59 25.24 3.68
N MET A 724 -5.03 25.53 4.89
CA MET A 724 -6.27 25.03 5.48
C MET A 724 -7.40 26.07 5.41
N ARG A 725 -7.14 27.32 4.98
CA ARG A 725 -8.10 28.43 5.04
C ARG A 725 -9.35 28.14 4.20
N GLY A 726 -9.18 27.47 3.07
CA GLY A 726 -10.31 27.07 2.22
C GLY A 726 -11.25 26.05 2.88
N LEU A 727 -10.78 25.33 3.91
CA LEU A 727 -11.49 24.23 4.57
C LEU A 727 -12.05 24.60 5.95
N ILE A 728 -11.35 25.47 6.69
CA ILE A 728 -11.63 25.80 8.09
C ILE A 728 -12.07 27.26 8.20
N GLY A 729 -13.10 27.52 9.01
CA GLY A 729 -13.71 28.84 9.19
C GLY A 729 -14.98 28.97 8.37
N LEU A 730 -16.07 28.38 8.87
CA LEU A 730 -17.37 28.38 8.16
C LEU A 730 -17.90 29.80 7.93
N ASP A 731 -17.56 30.74 8.81
CA ASP A 731 -17.98 32.13 8.74
C ASP A 731 -16.80 33.09 8.54
N ASP A 732 -15.76 32.63 7.83
CA ASP A 732 -14.55 33.40 7.50
C ASP A 732 -13.84 34.00 8.73
N GLU A 733 -13.77 33.24 9.82
CA GLU A 733 -13.15 33.66 11.09
C GLU A 733 -11.62 33.77 11.06
N LEU A 734 -10.98 33.21 10.04
CA LEU A 734 -9.52 33.09 9.96
C LEU A 734 -8.98 33.88 8.78
N GLU A 735 -7.93 34.66 9.04
CA GLU A 735 -7.17 35.34 7.99
C GLU A 735 -6.10 34.44 7.36
N ALA A 736 -5.57 33.50 8.13
CA ALA A 736 -4.69 32.47 7.61
C ALA A 736 -4.70 31.26 8.54
N ILE A 737 -4.60 30.07 7.96
CA ILE A 737 -4.32 28.86 8.72
C ILE A 737 -3.49 27.91 7.85
N TYR A 738 -2.24 27.72 8.26
CA TYR A 738 -1.29 26.83 7.58
C TYR A 738 -0.90 25.70 8.52
N ARG A 739 -0.90 24.48 7.98
CA ARG A 739 -0.43 23.28 8.68
C ARG A 739 0.78 22.73 7.96
N SER A 740 1.91 22.62 8.63
CA SER A 740 3.06 21.86 8.16
C SER A 740 3.19 20.56 8.95
N VAL A 741 3.41 19.43 8.26
CA VAL A 741 3.64 18.12 8.87
C VAL A 741 4.89 17.51 8.24
N TYR A 742 5.96 17.33 9.02
CA TYR A 742 7.24 16.85 8.50
C TYR A 742 8.11 16.15 9.53
N LEU A 743 9.03 15.31 9.04
CA LEU A 743 10.14 14.78 9.80
C LEU A 743 11.27 15.81 9.87
N VAL A 744 11.84 15.97 11.05
CA VAL A 744 13.04 16.79 11.31
C VAL A 744 14.24 15.89 11.46
N ASP A 745 15.31 16.17 10.70
CA ASP A 745 16.58 15.45 10.72
C ASP A 745 16.41 13.91 10.65
N GLU A 746 15.39 13.46 9.89
CA GLU A 746 14.96 12.05 9.79
C GLU A 746 14.72 11.35 11.14
N SER A 747 14.49 12.13 12.21
CA SER A 747 14.55 11.66 13.60
C SER A 747 13.20 11.72 14.34
N TYR A 748 12.37 12.74 14.11
CA TYR A 748 11.11 12.88 14.81
C TYR A 748 10.07 13.64 13.99
N LEU A 749 8.79 13.48 14.33
CA LEU A 749 7.69 14.21 13.69
C LEU A 749 7.52 15.59 14.33
N GLU A 750 7.35 16.60 13.50
CA GLU A 750 6.95 17.95 13.91
C GLU A 750 5.73 18.41 13.09
N ILE A 751 4.70 18.85 13.79
CA ILE A 751 3.52 19.54 13.23
C ILE A 751 3.57 21.00 13.65
N LYS A 752 3.44 21.92 12.68
CA LYS A 752 3.31 23.36 12.92
C LYS A 752 2.02 23.88 12.36
N ASP A 753 1.16 24.37 13.24
CA ASP A 753 -0.11 24.98 12.90
C ASP A 753 0.00 26.48 13.16
N SER A 754 0.07 27.28 12.09
CA SER A 754 0.16 28.75 12.14
C SER A 754 -1.20 29.36 11.83
N ILE A 755 -1.74 30.12 12.77
CA ILE A 755 -3.09 30.68 12.74
C ILE A 755 -3.03 32.20 12.87
N ASP A 756 -3.80 32.89 12.03
CA ASP A 756 -4.19 34.30 12.17
C ASP A 756 -5.72 34.35 12.23
N ASN A 757 -6.28 34.73 13.39
CA ASN A 757 -7.73 34.71 13.63
C ASN A 757 -8.43 36.05 13.39
N GLY A 758 -7.71 37.07 12.91
CA GLY A 758 -8.29 38.38 12.63
C GLY A 758 -9.08 38.95 13.81
N SER A 759 -10.19 39.65 13.54
CA SER A 759 -10.89 40.44 14.57
C SER A 759 -11.75 39.62 15.56
N GLY A 760 -11.91 38.31 15.38
CA GLY A 760 -12.76 37.45 16.20
C GLY A 760 -11.95 36.53 17.10
N ALA A 761 -12.33 36.42 18.38
CA ALA A 761 -11.76 35.39 19.25
C ALA A 761 -12.27 34.00 18.85
N VAL A 762 -11.35 33.04 18.75
CA VAL A 762 -11.66 31.66 18.35
C VAL A 762 -11.06 30.69 19.35
N ASP A 763 -11.72 29.55 19.52
CA ASP A 763 -11.15 28.40 20.21
C ASP A 763 -10.68 27.41 19.15
N LEU A 764 -9.54 26.76 19.41
CA LEU A 764 -8.92 25.75 18.55
C LEU A 764 -8.98 24.39 19.24
N TYR A 765 -9.43 23.38 18.50
CA TYR A 765 -9.42 21.98 18.87
C TYR A 765 -8.39 21.24 18.02
N TRP A 766 -7.34 20.76 18.66
CA TRP A 766 -6.31 19.92 18.05
C TRP A 766 -6.43 18.51 18.61
N ASN A 767 -6.39 17.51 17.75
CA ASN A 767 -6.57 16.11 18.15
C ASN A 767 -5.68 15.14 17.35
N MET A 768 -5.43 13.99 17.98
CA MET A 768 -4.73 12.85 17.41
C MET A 768 -5.28 11.56 18.03
N VAL A 769 -5.67 10.58 17.23
CA VAL A 769 -6.01 9.24 17.73
C VAL A 769 -4.75 8.40 17.94
N THR A 770 -4.72 7.63 19.02
CA THR A 770 -3.69 6.63 19.27
C THR A 770 -4.28 5.36 19.88
N THR A 771 -3.59 4.24 19.67
CA THR A 771 -3.82 2.97 20.39
C THR A 771 -2.85 2.78 21.55
N ALA A 772 -1.94 3.73 21.77
CA ALA A 772 -0.98 3.66 22.84
C ALA A 772 -1.60 3.95 24.21
N LEU A 773 -0.96 3.43 25.25
CA LEU A 773 -1.22 3.84 26.63
C LEU A 773 -0.76 5.28 26.82
N VAL A 774 -1.58 6.07 27.50
CA VAL A 774 -1.38 7.51 27.65
C VAL A 774 -1.08 7.86 29.11
N GLU A 775 0.02 8.57 29.33
CA GLU A 775 0.41 9.13 30.63
C GLU A 775 0.71 10.62 30.46
N THR A 776 -0.04 11.49 31.14
CA THR A 776 0.27 12.93 31.17
C THR A 776 1.44 13.20 32.11
N LEU A 777 2.53 13.71 31.56
CA LEU A 777 3.75 14.03 32.32
C LEU A 777 3.67 15.42 32.97
N ASP A 778 3.13 16.40 32.23
CA ASP A 778 2.90 17.77 32.68
C ASP A 778 1.92 18.51 31.75
N SER A 779 1.77 19.83 31.92
CA SER A 779 0.83 20.67 31.15
C SER A 779 1.14 20.79 29.64
N SER A 780 2.27 20.27 29.18
CA SER A 780 2.74 20.36 27.79
C SER A 780 3.21 19.04 27.20
N ARG A 781 3.26 17.95 27.99
CA ARG A 781 3.84 16.67 27.56
C ARG A 781 2.99 15.47 27.93
N ILE A 782 2.84 14.57 26.96
CA ILE A 782 2.16 13.28 27.08
C ILE A 782 3.15 12.17 26.69
N LYS A 783 3.26 11.13 27.51
CA LYS A 783 3.99 9.91 27.18
C LYS A 783 3.04 8.87 26.61
N LEU A 784 3.45 8.28 25.49
CA LEU A 784 2.78 7.18 24.81
C LEU A 784 3.60 5.91 24.97
N THR A 785 2.94 4.79 25.28
CA THR A 785 3.59 3.48 25.42
C THR A 785 2.82 2.40 24.65
N GLN A 786 3.50 1.65 23.79
CA GLN A 786 2.93 0.46 23.13
C GLN A 786 4.02 -0.53 22.68
N GLY A 787 3.78 -1.83 22.89
CA GLY A 787 4.68 -2.92 22.47
C GLY A 787 6.12 -2.75 22.96
N GLY A 788 6.31 -2.33 24.22
CA GLY A 788 7.60 -2.08 24.85
C GLY A 788 8.28 -0.77 24.45
N LYS A 789 7.81 -0.08 23.40
CA LYS A 789 8.38 1.19 22.93
C LYS A 789 7.64 2.37 23.53
N THR A 790 8.30 3.53 23.60
CA THR A 790 7.70 4.77 24.10
C THR A 790 7.98 5.96 23.18
N ALA A 791 7.11 6.96 23.24
CA ALA A 791 7.27 8.24 22.56
C ALA A 791 6.70 9.38 23.41
N ILE A 792 7.28 10.59 23.30
CA ILE A 792 6.79 11.80 23.97
C ILE A 792 6.17 12.73 22.94
N LEU A 793 4.90 13.06 23.17
CA LEU A 793 4.21 14.17 22.52
C LEU A 793 4.45 15.44 23.34
N GLU A 794 4.97 16.50 22.71
CA GLU A 794 5.25 17.78 23.35
C GLU A 794 4.59 18.92 22.56
N ILE A 795 3.89 19.81 23.26
CA ILE A 795 3.15 20.94 22.69
C ILE A 795 3.78 22.25 23.16
N SER A 796 3.97 23.18 22.23
CA SER A 796 4.41 24.54 22.52
C SER A 796 3.65 25.57 21.70
N SER A 797 3.51 26.79 22.25
CA SER A 797 2.92 27.95 21.58
C SER A 797 4.00 28.99 21.34
N SER A 798 4.05 29.58 20.15
CA SER A 798 4.94 30.71 19.85
C SER A 798 4.52 32.00 20.55
N ASN A 799 3.28 32.06 21.05
CA ASN A 799 2.71 33.22 21.71
C ASN A 799 2.34 32.88 23.17
N PRO A 800 3.07 33.41 24.17
CA PRO A 800 2.81 33.11 25.58
C PRO A 800 1.47 33.67 26.10
N SER A 801 0.84 34.60 25.37
CA SER A 801 -0.49 35.12 25.70
C SER A 801 -1.62 34.15 25.32
N VAL A 802 -1.33 33.16 24.48
CA VAL A 802 -2.28 32.13 24.04
C VAL A 802 -2.04 30.87 24.85
N SER A 803 -2.92 30.60 25.81
CA SER A 803 -2.87 29.39 26.64
C SER A 803 -3.56 28.22 25.97
N PHE A 804 -3.03 27.01 26.17
CA PHE A 804 -3.66 25.76 25.79
C PHE A 804 -3.80 24.81 26.98
N THR A 805 -4.74 23.87 26.90
CA THR A 805 -4.95 22.80 27.87
C THR A 805 -4.87 21.46 27.16
N ILE A 806 -4.03 20.56 27.66
CA ILE A 806 -3.94 19.19 27.15
C ILE A 806 -5.25 18.44 27.37
N ALA A 807 -5.61 17.64 26.38
CA ALA A 807 -6.60 16.59 26.50
C ALA A 807 -5.92 15.25 26.23
N ASP A 808 -5.90 14.36 27.22
CA ASP A 808 -5.17 13.07 27.19
C ASP A 808 -6.11 11.84 27.16
N ASN A 809 -7.41 12.06 27.32
CA ASN A 809 -8.38 10.98 27.42
C ASN A 809 -9.75 11.35 26.84
N ARG A 810 -9.77 11.90 25.61
CA ARG A 810 -11.05 12.12 24.90
C ARG A 810 -11.58 10.78 24.38
N SER A 811 -12.86 10.55 24.60
CA SER A 811 -13.52 9.30 24.21
C SER A 811 -13.52 9.09 22.70
N THR A 812 -13.38 7.83 22.30
CA THR A 812 -13.56 7.35 20.93
C THR A 812 -14.85 6.55 20.75
N ASP A 813 -15.73 6.52 21.75
CA ASP A 813 -17.03 5.86 21.61
C ASP A 813 -17.97 6.77 20.78
N PRO A 814 -18.54 6.27 19.66
CA PRO A 814 -19.49 7.04 18.85
C PRO A 814 -20.64 7.66 19.65
N VAL A 815 -21.09 7.02 20.75
CA VAL A 815 -22.22 7.54 21.54
C VAL A 815 -21.84 8.75 22.40
N ASP A 816 -20.56 8.94 22.71
CA ASP A 816 -20.10 10.15 23.42
C ASP A 816 -20.02 11.34 22.48
N TYR A 817 -19.73 11.08 21.20
CA TYR A 817 -19.79 12.08 20.12
C TYR A 817 -21.23 12.44 19.74
N PHE A 818 -22.05 11.42 19.47
CA PHE A 818 -23.45 11.56 19.10
C PHE A 818 -24.30 10.50 19.82
N PRO A 819 -24.99 10.84 20.92
CA PRO A 819 -25.71 9.85 21.76
C PRO A 819 -26.66 8.89 21.02
N PRO A 820 -27.34 9.28 19.92
CA PRO A 820 -28.14 8.35 19.14
C PRO A 820 -27.35 7.32 18.31
N ALA A 821 -26.02 7.41 18.21
CA ALA A 821 -25.14 6.55 17.41
C ALA A 821 -24.93 5.12 17.98
N THR A 822 -25.91 4.55 18.67
CA THR A 822 -25.78 3.20 19.28
C THR A 822 -25.63 2.07 18.26
N TYR A 823 -25.86 2.37 16.98
CA TYR A 823 -25.69 1.46 15.86
C TYR A 823 -24.26 1.45 15.30
N GLU A 824 -23.44 2.45 15.63
CA GLU A 824 -22.06 2.51 15.15
C GLU A 824 -21.17 1.52 15.91
N ARG A 825 -20.18 0.98 15.20
CA ARG A 825 -19.16 0.13 15.81
C ARG A 825 -18.30 0.97 16.76
N LYS A 826 -18.13 0.47 17.99
CA LYS A 826 -17.21 1.06 18.97
C LYS A 826 -15.75 1.00 18.52
N ASN A 827 -14.98 1.99 18.93
CA ASN A 827 -13.54 2.07 18.68
C ASN A 827 -12.80 1.66 19.96
N ASP A 828 -12.86 0.37 20.28
CA ASP A 828 -12.25 -0.18 21.49
C ASP A 828 -10.72 -0.14 21.40
N GLY A 829 -10.04 0.13 22.52
CA GLY A 829 -8.58 0.17 22.58
C GLY A 829 -7.94 1.40 21.93
N THR A 830 -8.71 2.45 21.64
CA THR A 830 -8.21 3.73 21.13
C THR A 830 -8.55 4.87 22.09
N VAL A 831 -7.80 5.96 22.01
CA VAL A 831 -8.08 7.20 22.73
C VAL A 831 -7.70 8.40 21.86
N MET A 832 -8.44 9.50 22.00
CA MET A 832 -8.10 10.77 21.37
C MET A 832 -7.30 11.63 22.36
N ILE A 833 -6.12 12.09 21.93
CA ILE A 833 -5.27 13.02 22.67
C ILE A 833 -5.09 14.33 21.89
N GLY A 834 -4.58 15.38 22.53
CA GLY A 834 -4.33 16.67 21.89
C GLY A 834 -4.42 17.84 22.87
N PHE A 835 -4.95 18.97 22.40
CA PHE A 835 -5.18 20.14 23.24
C PHE A 835 -6.34 20.99 22.75
N GLU A 836 -6.80 21.90 23.60
CA GLU A 836 -7.66 23.03 23.25
C GLU A 836 -6.96 24.33 23.59
N ALA A 837 -7.08 25.34 22.72
CA ALA A 837 -6.50 26.65 22.93
C ALA A 837 -7.50 27.76 22.70
N ALA A 838 -7.50 28.76 23.58
CA ALA A 838 -8.30 29.98 23.40
C ALA A 838 -7.40 31.04 22.76
N ILE A 839 -7.76 31.48 21.54
CA ILE A 839 -6.99 32.46 20.77
C ILE A 839 -7.75 33.80 20.81
N PRO A 840 -7.24 34.80 21.55
CA PRO A 840 -7.82 36.15 21.58
C PRO A 840 -7.85 36.77 20.18
N ALA A 841 -8.74 37.74 19.96
CA ALA A 841 -8.81 38.46 18.69
C ALA A 841 -7.49 39.21 18.37
N ASN A 842 -7.14 39.22 17.09
CA ASN A 842 -5.98 39.86 16.47
C ASN A 842 -4.65 39.25 16.91
N GLU A 843 -4.63 37.92 17.04
CA GLU A 843 -3.43 37.19 17.40
C GLU A 843 -2.90 36.39 16.21
N GLN A 844 -1.57 36.34 16.11
CA GLN A 844 -0.86 35.38 15.27
C GLN A 844 -0.15 34.40 16.20
N VAL A 845 -0.46 33.12 16.05
CA VAL A 845 0.11 32.06 16.89
C VAL A 845 0.49 30.86 16.05
N THR A 846 1.62 30.26 16.40
CA THR A 846 2.04 28.97 15.88
C THR A 846 2.08 27.97 17.02
N PHE A 847 1.28 26.92 16.92
CA PHE A 847 1.44 25.75 17.78
C PHE A 847 2.42 24.79 17.14
N THR A 848 3.40 24.32 17.91
CA THR A 848 4.33 23.27 17.49
C THR A 848 4.09 22.03 18.34
N VAL A 849 3.74 20.92 17.69
CA VAL A 849 3.60 19.60 18.30
C VAL A 849 4.73 18.72 17.79
N THR A 850 5.48 18.08 18.70
CA THR A 850 6.51 17.12 18.33
C THR A 850 6.19 15.74 18.89
N LEU A 851 6.53 14.68 18.14
CA LEU A 851 6.48 13.30 18.61
C LEU A 851 7.86 12.66 18.47
N LYS A 852 8.54 12.48 19.60
CA LYS A 852 9.94 11.99 19.68
C LYS A 852 9.96 10.61 20.34
N ASP A 853 10.80 9.72 19.83
CA ASP A 853 11.05 8.45 20.49
C ASP A 853 11.65 8.69 21.89
N ASP A 854 11.28 7.84 22.85
CA ASP A 854 11.80 7.87 24.21
C ASP A 854 12.32 6.47 24.61
N ALA A 855 12.98 6.38 25.76
CA ALA A 855 13.54 5.13 26.26
C ALA A 855 12.47 4.03 26.34
N GLU A 856 12.81 2.85 25.84
CA GLU A 856 11.96 1.67 25.91
C GLU A 856 11.58 1.36 27.36
N VAL A 857 10.42 0.70 27.52
CA VAL A 857 10.02 0.16 28.81
C VAL A 857 11.09 -0.86 29.24
N PRO A 858 11.72 -0.73 30.41
CA PRO A 858 12.71 -1.70 30.85
C PRO A 858 12.07 -3.10 31.01
N PRO A 859 12.72 -4.17 30.55
CA PRO A 859 12.21 -5.51 30.76
C PRO A 859 12.21 -5.87 32.24
N SER A 860 11.27 -6.71 32.67
CA SER A 860 11.26 -7.13 34.09
C SER A 860 12.42 -8.06 34.47
N SER A 861 13.06 -8.70 33.48
CA SER A 861 14.31 -9.44 33.61
C SER A 861 15.20 -9.25 32.39
N THR A 862 16.52 -9.22 32.59
CA THR A 862 17.47 -9.23 31.49
C THR A 862 17.80 -10.67 31.12
N GLU A 863 17.55 -11.03 29.87
CA GLU A 863 17.96 -12.32 29.30
C GLU A 863 19.30 -12.16 28.55
N PRO A 864 20.13 -13.21 28.46
CA PRO A 864 21.37 -13.16 27.68
C PRO A 864 21.07 -13.12 26.17
N VAL A 865 22.07 -12.74 25.36
CA VAL A 865 21.98 -12.79 23.89
C VAL A 865 21.47 -14.15 23.42
N ASN A 866 20.61 -14.15 22.40
CA ASN A 866 19.85 -15.27 21.83
C ASN A 866 18.63 -15.71 22.64
N TYR A 867 18.33 -15.08 23.78
CA TYR A 867 17.11 -15.34 24.54
C TYR A 867 16.16 -14.15 24.41
N VAL A 868 14.93 -14.44 24.00
CA VAL A 868 13.89 -13.44 23.80
C VAL A 868 12.83 -13.62 24.88
N LEU A 869 12.62 -12.55 25.64
CA LEU A 869 11.60 -12.41 26.65
C LEU A 869 10.33 -11.78 26.04
N LEU A 870 9.23 -12.50 26.19
CA LEU A 870 7.89 -12.03 25.90
C LEU A 870 7.16 -11.75 27.22
N GLU A 871 6.67 -10.52 27.39
CA GLU A 871 5.92 -10.12 28.58
C GLU A 871 4.55 -9.61 28.19
N LEU A 872 3.51 -10.06 28.89
CA LEU A 872 2.19 -9.47 28.72
C LEU A 872 2.17 -8.06 29.34
N PRO A 873 1.72 -7.03 28.61
CA PRO A 873 1.78 -5.64 29.07
C PRO A 873 0.69 -5.30 30.10
N ASP A 874 0.98 -4.29 30.92
CA ASP A 874 0.06 -3.67 31.89
C ASP A 874 -0.18 -2.19 31.52
N PRO A 875 -1.44 -1.74 31.35
CA PRO A 875 -2.66 -2.54 31.29
C PRO A 875 -2.73 -3.38 30.00
N ASN A 876 -3.59 -4.39 30.03
CA ASN A 876 -3.68 -5.45 29.02
C ASN A 876 -3.79 -4.94 27.55
N THR A 877 -2.90 -5.42 26.68
CA THR A 877 -3.06 -5.38 25.22
C THR A 877 -3.11 -6.79 24.62
N GLY A 878 -3.89 -6.97 23.56
CA GLY A 878 -4.08 -8.27 22.89
C GLY A 878 -5.50 -8.81 23.01
N ARG A 879 -5.82 -9.82 22.19
CA ARG A 879 -7.20 -10.27 22.00
C ARG A 879 -7.68 -11.18 23.15
N GLU A 880 -8.95 -11.07 23.50
CA GLU A 880 -9.69 -11.99 24.37
C GLU A 880 -11.12 -12.17 23.86
N ALA A 881 -11.68 -13.38 23.97
CA ALA A 881 -13.11 -13.66 23.74
C ALA A 881 -13.44 -15.12 24.08
N ASN A 882 -14.71 -15.40 24.37
CA ASN A 882 -15.20 -16.78 24.55
C ASN A 882 -14.99 -17.68 23.31
N GLY A 883 -15.01 -17.09 22.11
CA GLY A 883 -14.81 -17.80 20.83
C GLY A 883 -13.43 -17.61 20.20
N LEU A 884 -12.50 -16.96 20.90
CA LEU A 884 -11.11 -16.83 20.45
C LEU A 884 -10.29 -17.95 21.07
N TYR A 885 -10.18 -19.08 20.34
CA TYR A 885 -9.54 -20.29 20.86
C TYR A 885 -8.00 -20.24 20.80
N TYR A 886 -7.44 -19.52 19.85
CA TYR A 886 -6.01 -19.27 19.77
C TYR A 886 -5.73 -17.85 19.33
N ASP A 887 -4.51 -17.40 19.63
CA ASP A 887 -3.95 -16.16 19.12
C ASP A 887 -2.50 -16.40 18.67
N THR A 888 -2.01 -15.58 17.76
CA THR A 888 -0.72 -15.78 17.11
C THR A 888 -0.03 -14.43 16.91
N SER A 889 1.20 -14.33 17.41
CA SER A 889 2.04 -13.15 17.24
C SER A 889 3.12 -13.40 16.20
N GLU A 890 3.30 -12.43 15.31
CA GLU A 890 4.39 -12.41 14.32
C GLU A 890 5.58 -11.63 14.89
N PHE A 891 6.76 -12.25 14.84
CA PHE A 891 8.02 -11.64 15.30
C PHE A 891 8.98 -11.48 14.13
N TYR A 892 9.72 -10.38 14.12
CA TYR A 892 10.73 -10.08 13.11
C TYR A 892 12.08 -9.87 13.79
N VAL A 893 13.14 -10.42 13.20
CA VAL A 893 14.53 -10.17 13.61
C VAL A 893 15.16 -9.27 12.56
N ASP A 894 15.60 -8.08 12.97
CA ASP A 894 16.18 -7.13 12.02
C ASP A 894 17.65 -7.42 11.71
N SER A 895 18.26 -6.57 10.87
CA SER A 895 19.66 -6.73 10.45
C SER A 895 20.69 -6.55 11.56
N GLN A 896 20.30 -6.02 12.72
CA GLN A 896 21.15 -5.86 13.90
C GLN A 896 20.90 -6.97 14.95
N GLY A 897 19.91 -7.84 14.72
CA GLY A 897 19.55 -8.92 15.63
C GLY A 897 18.47 -8.56 16.65
N ASP A 898 17.87 -7.37 16.57
CA ASP A 898 16.80 -6.99 17.49
C ASP A 898 15.49 -7.70 17.13
N VAL A 899 14.85 -8.31 18.13
CA VAL A 899 13.57 -9.01 17.95
C VAL A 899 12.40 -8.08 18.27
N SER A 900 11.47 -7.95 17.33
CA SER A 900 10.32 -7.06 17.45
C SER A 900 9.01 -7.77 17.07
N ILE A 901 7.87 -7.17 17.45
CA ILE A 901 6.52 -7.65 17.14
C ILE A 901 5.81 -6.70 16.17
N SER A 902 5.19 -7.27 15.13
CA SER A 902 4.46 -6.55 14.07
C SER A 902 2.93 -6.54 14.30
N GLY A 903 2.19 -5.55 13.77
CA GLY A 903 0.71 -5.48 13.80
C GLY A 903 0.11 -4.19 14.39
N ILE A 904 -1.09 -4.27 15.00
CA ILE A 904 -1.74 -3.18 15.76
C ILE A 904 -1.71 -3.44 17.26
N ALA A 905 -1.60 -2.39 18.08
CA ALA A 905 -1.49 -2.50 19.54
C ALA A 905 -2.68 -3.14 20.23
N THR A 906 -3.86 -3.07 19.63
CA THR A 906 -5.03 -3.78 20.11
C THR A 906 -4.96 -5.29 19.86
N GLU A 907 -4.06 -5.75 18.99
CA GLU A 907 -3.95 -7.15 18.58
C GLU A 907 -2.72 -7.86 19.14
N TYR A 908 -1.57 -7.21 19.31
CA TYR A 908 -0.39 -7.91 19.86
C TYR A 908 -0.46 -8.13 21.35
N ALA A 909 -0.06 -9.35 21.73
CA ALA A 909 -0.11 -9.85 23.09
C ALA A 909 1.10 -9.47 23.95
N TRP A 910 2.26 -9.17 23.34
CA TRP A 910 3.56 -9.18 24.02
C TRP A 910 4.31 -7.86 23.88
N ASN A 911 4.89 -7.38 24.98
CA ASN A 911 6.14 -6.63 24.94
C ASN A 911 7.28 -7.61 24.65
N VAL A 912 8.20 -7.23 23.77
CA VAL A 912 9.27 -8.09 23.29
C VAL A 912 10.62 -7.48 23.64
N TYR A 913 11.47 -8.29 24.26
CA TYR A 913 12.82 -7.90 24.64
C TYR A 913 13.81 -9.00 24.31
N GLY A 914 14.91 -8.66 23.68
CA GLY A 914 15.98 -9.61 23.38
C GLY A 914 16.58 -9.37 22.00
N ASP A 915 17.82 -9.79 21.88
CA ASP A 915 18.63 -9.74 20.67
C ASP A 915 19.21 -11.11 20.37
N THR A 916 19.71 -11.28 19.15
CA THR A 916 20.40 -12.50 18.71
C THR A 916 21.65 -12.14 17.92
N ASP A 917 22.69 -12.94 18.06
CA ASP A 917 23.91 -12.86 17.26
C ASP A 917 24.00 -13.98 16.21
N ILE A 918 22.89 -14.68 15.97
CA ILE A 918 22.78 -15.76 14.99
C ILE A 918 22.49 -15.16 13.61
N ASP A 919 23.53 -15.06 12.78
CA ASP A 919 23.44 -14.46 11.45
C ASP A 919 22.32 -15.07 10.57
N SER A 920 22.03 -16.36 10.73
CA SER A 920 21.05 -17.07 9.90
C SER A 920 19.60 -16.70 10.19
N ILE A 921 19.28 -16.00 11.28
CA ILE A 921 17.91 -15.52 11.54
C ILE A 921 17.70 -14.06 11.13
N MET A 922 18.76 -13.31 10.85
CA MET A 922 18.69 -11.88 10.54
C MET A 922 17.82 -11.62 9.31
N GLY A 923 16.92 -10.65 9.40
CA GLY A 923 15.98 -10.30 8.34
C GLY A 923 14.82 -11.27 8.15
N HIS A 924 14.72 -12.33 8.97
CA HIS A 924 13.64 -13.30 8.91
C HIS A 924 12.59 -13.05 10.00
N LYS A 925 11.47 -13.76 9.87
CA LYS A 925 10.39 -13.73 10.85
C LYS A 925 10.03 -15.12 11.32
N PHE A 926 9.21 -15.21 12.35
CA PHE A 926 8.59 -16.43 12.83
C PHE A 926 7.31 -16.10 13.58
N PHE A 927 6.51 -17.10 13.91
CA PHE A 927 5.28 -16.90 14.68
C PHE A 927 5.29 -17.71 15.96
N PHE A 928 4.68 -17.15 17.01
CA PHE A 928 4.35 -17.87 18.24
C PHE A 928 2.83 -17.93 18.37
N ARG A 929 2.29 -19.14 18.56
CA ARG A 929 0.85 -19.37 18.80
C ARG A 929 0.63 -19.92 20.20
N TRP A 930 -0.45 -19.46 20.82
CA TRP A 930 -0.97 -20.06 22.04
C TRP A 930 -2.47 -20.36 21.89
N HIS A 931 -2.90 -21.54 22.34
CA HIS A 931 -4.27 -22.04 22.19
C HIS A 931 -4.87 -22.36 23.56
N GLY A 932 -6.01 -21.75 23.91
CA GLY A 932 -6.74 -21.99 25.14
C GLY A 932 -7.40 -23.37 25.17
N MET A 933 -7.15 -24.13 26.24
CA MET A 933 -7.69 -25.47 26.45
C MET A 933 -8.71 -25.46 27.59
N GLY A 934 -9.96 -25.82 27.30
CA GLY A 934 -11.01 -26.01 28.30
C GLY A 934 -10.99 -27.39 28.94
N ALA A 935 -10.40 -28.36 28.25
CA ALA A 935 -10.12 -29.69 28.78
C ALA A 935 -8.80 -30.20 28.20
N VAL A 936 -7.96 -30.75 29.08
CA VAL A 936 -6.65 -31.32 28.75
C VAL A 936 -6.66 -32.82 29.04
N ASN A 937 -6.02 -33.61 28.18
CA ASN A 937 -5.84 -35.03 28.43
C ASN A 937 -4.79 -35.26 29.52
N THR A 938 -5.22 -35.66 30.71
CA THR A 938 -4.36 -35.92 31.87
C THR A 938 -3.99 -37.40 32.03
N VAL A 939 -4.37 -38.26 31.09
CA VAL A 939 -4.02 -39.69 31.08
C VAL A 939 -2.59 -39.85 30.57
N GLU A 940 -1.73 -40.52 31.34
CA GLU A 940 -0.36 -40.79 30.93
C GLU A 940 -0.31 -41.56 29.60
N GLY A 941 0.53 -41.11 28.68
CA GLY A 941 0.69 -41.69 27.35
C GLY A 941 1.16 -40.64 26.33
N ASN A 942 1.11 -41.01 25.05
CA ASN A 942 1.53 -40.12 23.95
C ASN A 942 0.67 -38.84 23.87
N ASP A 943 -0.59 -38.93 24.29
CA ASP A 943 -1.53 -37.80 24.26
C ASP A 943 -1.59 -37.03 25.58
N PHE A 944 -0.69 -37.30 26.54
CA PHE A 944 -0.65 -36.56 27.79
C PHE A 944 -0.37 -35.07 27.55
N GLY A 945 -1.28 -34.22 28.01
CA GLY A 945 -1.24 -32.78 27.77
C GLY A 945 -1.88 -32.32 26.45
N ALA A 946 -2.54 -33.21 25.68
CA ALA A 946 -3.24 -32.86 24.46
C ALA A 946 -4.51 -32.03 24.72
N LEU A 947 -4.85 -31.14 23.77
CA LEU A 947 -6.13 -30.44 23.76
C LEU A 947 -7.27 -31.43 23.52
N VAL A 948 -8.27 -31.42 24.41
CA VAL A 948 -9.50 -32.23 24.27
C VAL A 948 -10.66 -31.35 23.83
N THR A 949 -10.82 -30.18 24.48
CA THR A 949 -11.79 -29.17 24.05
C THR A 949 -11.15 -27.79 24.02
N PRO A 950 -11.37 -26.99 22.95
CA PRO A 950 -10.88 -25.62 22.89
C PRO A 950 -11.67 -24.74 23.88
N ALA A 951 -11.03 -23.69 24.38
CA ALA A 951 -11.67 -22.67 25.21
C ALA A 951 -11.16 -21.27 24.84
N GLY A 952 -11.98 -20.27 25.15
CA GLY A 952 -11.64 -18.89 24.86
C GLY A 952 -10.45 -18.39 25.68
N ILE A 953 -9.76 -17.38 25.17
CA ILE A 953 -8.67 -16.69 25.88
C ILE A 953 -9.28 -15.66 26.86
N ASP A 954 -8.87 -15.70 28.13
CA ASP A 954 -9.13 -14.66 29.14
C ASP A 954 -7.85 -13.85 29.42
N ARG A 955 -8.00 -12.56 29.67
CA ARG A 955 -6.90 -11.71 30.12
C ARG A 955 -7.30 -10.90 31.36
N SER A 956 -6.39 -10.84 32.34
CA SER A 956 -6.60 -10.00 33.52
C SER A 956 -6.47 -8.50 33.17
N ALA A 957 -6.78 -7.62 34.12
CA ALA A 957 -6.56 -6.18 33.95
C ALA A 957 -5.08 -5.82 33.65
N SER A 958 -4.15 -6.61 34.20
CA SER A 958 -2.70 -6.51 34.01
C SER A 958 -2.15 -7.43 32.91
N GLY A 959 -3.03 -7.99 32.06
CA GLY A 959 -2.66 -8.72 30.85
C GLY A 959 -2.44 -10.22 31.01
N GLU A 960 -2.40 -10.78 32.22
CA GLU A 960 -2.10 -12.21 32.43
C GLU A 960 -3.15 -13.16 31.83
N LEU A 961 -2.68 -14.20 31.12
CA LEU A 961 -3.53 -15.19 30.43
C LEU A 961 -4.23 -16.13 31.42
N GLY A 962 -5.53 -16.29 31.24
CA GLY A 962 -6.40 -17.31 31.84
C GLY A 962 -7.31 -17.94 30.79
N VAL A 963 -8.28 -18.76 31.19
CA VAL A 963 -9.24 -19.41 30.26
C VAL A 963 -10.63 -18.83 30.46
N ARG A 964 -11.32 -18.48 29.35
CA ARG A 964 -12.73 -18.04 29.36
C ARG A 964 -13.67 -19.23 29.35
N GLY A 965 -14.74 -19.14 30.15
CA GLY A 965 -15.80 -20.15 30.20
C GLY A 965 -15.57 -21.27 31.22
N GLY A 966 -14.48 -21.17 31.99
CA GLY A 966 -14.13 -22.04 33.11
C GLY A 966 -14.87 -21.74 34.42
N ALA A 967 -14.43 -22.39 35.50
CA ALA A 967 -14.97 -22.18 36.85
C ALA A 967 -14.62 -20.79 37.43
N GLY A 968 -13.58 -20.16 36.89
CA GLY A 968 -13.12 -18.82 37.16
C GLY A 968 -12.43 -18.22 35.94
N ASN A 969 -11.69 -17.13 36.16
CA ASN A 969 -11.01 -16.41 35.08
C ASN A 969 -9.53 -16.83 34.95
N GLY A 970 -9.06 -17.81 35.73
CA GLY A 970 -7.68 -18.32 35.66
C GLY A 970 -7.56 -19.51 34.71
N ILE A 971 -6.48 -20.26 34.84
CA ILE A 971 -6.34 -21.61 34.30
C ILE A 971 -6.75 -22.58 35.41
N ASP A 972 -8.02 -22.98 35.43
CA ASP A 972 -8.59 -23.84 36.47
C ASP A 972 -8.30 -25.33 36.22
N PRO A 973 -8.58 -26.25 37.19
CA PRO A 973 -8.29 -27.68 37.03
C PRO A 973 -8.81 -28.26 35.71
N ASN A 974 -7.93 -28.99 35.01
CA ASN A 974 -8.13 -29.54 33.65
C ASN A 974 -8.11 -28.53 32.50
N GLU A 975 -7.86 -27.25 32.76
CA GLU A 975 -7.66 -26.22 31.73
C GLU A 975 -6.18 -25.95 31.50
N GLY A 976 -5.84 -25.29 30.38
CA GLY A 976 -4.46 -24.96 30.06
C GLY A 976 -4.27 -24.18 28.77
N TYR A 977 -3.03 -24.15 28.30
CA TYR A 977 -2.61 -23.57 27.03
C TYR A 977 -1.68 -24.51 26.27
N LEU A 978 -1.89 -24.66 24.97
CA LEU A 978 -0.88 -25.19 24.05
C LEU A 978 -0.02 -24.04 23.53
N PHE A 979 1.27 -24.29 23.37
CA PHE A 979 2.23 -23.39 22.77
C PHE A 979 2.92 -24.06 21.58
N GLY A 980 3.21 -23.26 20.56
CA GLY A 980 4.03 -23.70 19.45
C GLY A 980 4.49 -22.55 18.56
N PHE A 981 5.36 -22.89 17.62
CA PHE A 981 6.02 -21.95 16.74
C PHE A 981 5.78 -22.29 15.27
N ASP A 982 5.80 -21.26 14.44
CA ASP A 982 5.92 -21.37 12.99
C ASP A 982 7.28 -20.84 12.56
N GLY A 983 8.21 -21.76 12.31
CA GLY A 983 9.56 -21.51 11.83
C GLY A 983 9.68 -21.70 10.32
N SER A 984 8.58 -21.83 9.57
CA SER A 984 8.62 -22.05 8.10
C SER A 984 9.34 -20.93 7.33
N TYR A 985 9.47 -19.76 7.95
CA TYR A 985 10.18 -18.59 7.45
C TYR A 985 11.63 -18.46 7.94
N LEU A 986 12.11 -19.45 8.71
CA LEU A 986 13.48 -19.49 9.19
C LEU A 986 14.28 -20.49 8.36
N PRO A 987 15.57 -20.25 8.09
CA PRO A 987 16.41 -21.25 7.45
C PRO A 987 16.51 -22.52 8.29
N ASP A 988 16.61 -23.69 7.66
CA ASP A 988 16.69 -25.01 8.31
C ASP A 988 17.89 -25.19 9.26
N ILE A 989 18.85 -24.25 9.24
CA ILE A 989 20.00 -24.19 10.15
C ILE A 989 19.75 -23.37 11.43
N THR A 990 18.59 -22.74 11.53
CA THR A 990 18.10 -21.96 12.67
C THR A 990 17.00 -22.75 13.36
N GLY A 991 16.78 -22.55 14.65
CA GLY A 991 15.64 -23.10 15.36
C GLY A 991 15.19 -22.20 16.50
N LEU A 992 14.06 -22.53 17.09
CA LEU A 992 13.49 -21.86 18.26
C LEU A 992 13.25 -22.89 19.36
N GLN A 993 13.61 -22.56 20.59
CA GLN A 993 13.43 -23.44 21.75
C GLN A 993 12.68 -22.70 22.85
N LEU A 994 11.63 -23.31 23.40
CA LEU A 994 10.96 -22.79 24.61
C LEU A 994 11.86 -23.03 25.83
N VAL A 995 12.16 -21.97 26.59
CA VAL A 995 13.11 -22.00 27.72
C VAL A 995 12.41 -21.78 29.05
N LYS A 996 11.53 -20.78 29.16
CA LYS A 996 10.86 -20.46 30.43
C LYS A 996 9.41 -20.09 30.20
N VAL A 997 8.55 -20.43 31.15
CA VAL A 997 7.17 -19.92 31.22
C VAL A 997 6.97 -19.23 32.56
N GLY A 998 6.60 -17.96 32.52
CA GLY A 998 6.27 -17.16 33.69
C GLY A 998 4.82 -17.40 34.11
N VAL A 999 4.63 -17.77 35.37
CA VAL A 999 3.31 -18.00 35.96
C VAL A 999 3.09 -17.12 37.17
N ASN A 1000 1.82 -16.74 37.38
CA ASN A 1000 1.36 -15.94 38.51
C ASN A 1000 0.19 -16.64 39.23
N PHE A 1001 -0.06 -16.27 40.48
CA PHE A 1001 -1.15 -16.79 41.32
C PHE A 1001 -1.10 -18.30 41.63
N VAL A 1002 0.10 -18.89 41.64
CA VAL A 1002 0.34 -20.28 42.04
C VAL A 1002 0.45 -20.38 43.58
N SER A 1003 -0.61 -20.01 44.30
CA SER A 1003 -0.60 -19.95 45.77
C SER A 1003 -0.83 -21.31 46.43
N SER A 1004 -0.37 -21.45 47.68
CA SER A 1004 -0.60 -22.62 48.54
C SER A 1004 -0.26 -23.97 47.86
N SER A 1005 -1.25 -24.83 47.66
CA SER A 1005 -1.11 -26.18 47.07
C SER A 1005 -1.49 -26.24 45.59
N ARG A 1006 -1.66 -25.09 44.91
CA ARG A 1006 -1.93 -25.06 43.47
C ARG A 1006 -0.74 -25.63 42.71
N THR A 1007 -1.01 -26.42 41.67
CA THR A 1007 0.00 -27.07 40.84
C THR A 1007 -0.35 -27.00 39.36
N GLY A 1008 0.67 -26.95 38.52
CA GLY A 1008 0.55 -27.12 37.09
C GLY A 1008 1.66 -28.00 36.55
N ILE A 1009 1.52 -28.39 35.29
CA ILE A 1009 2.49 -29.19 34.55
C ILE A 1009 2.82 -28.48 33.25
N LEU A 1010 4.11 -28.47 32.90
CA LEU A 1010 4.62 -28.15 31.57
C LEU A 1010 5.17 -29.44 30.94
N VAL A 1011 4.77 -29.73 29.71
CA VAL A 1011 5.16 -30.96 29.01
C VAL A 1011 5.55 -30.69 27.57
N ASN A 1012 6.60 -31.37 27.10
CA ASN A 1012 6.93 -31.49 25.69
C ASN A 1012 5.95 -32.46 25.03
N ARG A 1013 5.16 -32.00 24.07
CA ARG A 1013 4.13 -32.83 23.42
C ARG A 1013 4.70 -33.78 22.36
N ASN A 1014 5.90 -33.49 21.86
CA ASN A 1014 6.65 -34.38 20.97
C ASN A 1014 7.38 -35.49 21.74
N ASP A 1015 7.56 -35.33 23.06
CA ASP A 1015 8.06 -36.36 23.97
C ASP A 1015 7.45 -36.16 25.37
N THR A 1016 6.27 -36.75 25.62
CA THR A 1016 5.51 -36.55 26.87
C THR A 1016 6.18 -37.13 28.12
N SER A 1017 7.30 -37.85 27.95
CA SER A 1017 8.16 -38.26 29.06
C SER A 1017 8.97 -37.08 29.63
N LYS A 1018 9.22 -36.05 28.82
CA LYS A 1018 9.87 -34.80 29.22
C LYS A 1018 8.82 -33.80 29.71
N ARG A 1019 8.64 -33.74 31.02
CA ARG A 1019 7.71 -32.83 31.69
C ARG A 1019 8.26 -32.37 33.04
N VAL A 1020 7.76 -31.23 33.51
CA VAL A 1020 8.06 -30.70 34.84
C VAL A 1020 6.78 -30.23 35.50
N SER A 1021 6.60 -30.56 36.78
CA SER A 1021 5.53 -30.01 37.59
C SER A 1021 6.01 -28.75 38.32
N PHE A 1022 5.14 -27.76 38.46
CA PHE A 1022 5.38 -26.57 39.26
C PHE A 1022 4.24 -26.34 40.25
N GLY A 1023 4.51 -25.65 41.35
CA GLY A 1023 3.49 -25.39 42.33
C GLY A 1023 3.86 -24.38 43.41
N GLY A 1024 2.86 -24.06 44.22
CA GLY A 1024 2.98 -23.09 45.30
C GLY A 1024 3.80 -23.62 46.49
N PRO A 1025 4.01 -22.78 47.53
CA PRO A 1025 4.91 -23.07 48.63
C PRO A 1025 4.59 -24.35 49.43
N SER A 1026 3.36 -24.85 49.37
CA SER A 1026 2.92 -26.05 50.07
C SER A 1026 2.60 -27.22 49.13
N SER A 1027 3.06 -27.16 47.87
CA SER A 1027 2.91 -28.25 46.90
C SER A 1027 4.09 -29.24 46.98
N ALA A 1028 3.91 -30.40 46.33
CA ALA A 1028 4.96 -31.41 46.16
C ALA A 1028 5.51 -31.43 44.72
N ALA A 1029 5.44 -30.31 44.01
CA ALA A 1029 5.88 -30.18 42.62
C ALA A 1029 7.41 -30.12 42.49
N ASP A 1030 7.93 -30.38 41.29
CA ASP A 1030 9.38 -30.36 41.00
C ASP A 1030 9.95 -28.95 41.17
N VAL A 1031 9.21 -27.93 40.73
CA VAL A 1031 9.55 -26.51 40.86
C VAL A 1031 8.61 -25.82 41.84
N ILE A 1032 9.14 -25.41 42.99
CA ILE A 1032 8.39 -24.67 44.01
C ILE A 1032 8.57 -23.16 43.79
N LEU A 1033 7.47 -22.43 43.70
CA LEU A 1033 7.42 -20.97 43.58
C LEU A 1033 7.11 -20.32 44.93
N PRO A 1034 8.11 -19.84 45.70
CA PRO A 1034 7.91 -19.45 47.11
C PRO A 1034 7.00 -18.24 47.30
N SER A 1035 6.96 -17.33 46.31
CA SER A 1035 6.09 -16.16 46.28
C SER A 1035 4.75 -16.43 45.58
N GLY A 1036 4.52 -17.64 45.06
CA GLY A 1036 3.39 -17.97 44.21
C GLY A 1036 3.45 -17.40 42.80
N GLN A 1037 4.61 -16.87 42.39
CA GLN A 1037 4.86 -16.35 41.05
C GLN A 1037 6.35 -16.55 40.67
N GLY A 1038 6.63 -16.68 39.38
CA GLY A 1038 8.01 -16.80 38.88
C GLY A 1038 8.10 -17.55 37.55
N PHE A 1039 9.33 -17.74 37.07
CA PHE A 1039 9.60 -18.58 35.91
C PHE A 1039 9.68 -20.05 36.29
N VAL A 1040 9.08 -20.90 35.47
CA VAL A 1040 9.35 -22.33 35.42
C VAL A 1040 10.33 -22.55 34.26
N ASP A 1041 11.54 -23.00 34.58
CA ASP A 1041 12.57 -23.34 33.60
C ASP A 1041 12.24 -24.69 32.95
N VAL A 1042 12.20 -24.70 31.62
CA VAL A 1042 11.86 -25.85 30.79
C VAL A 1042 12.90 -26.10 29.69
N GLU A 1043 14.07 -25.43 29.72
CA GLU A 1043 15.10 -25.59 28.68
C GLU A 1043 15.52 -27.07 28.55
N SER A 1044 15.59 -27.79 29.68
CA SER A 1044 15.93 -29.22 29.71
C SER A 1044 14.85 -30.15 29.11
N LEU A 1045 13.64 -29.65 28.87
CA LEU A 1045 12.58 -30.43 28.21
C LEU A 1045 12.76 -30.51 26.69
N ASP A 1046 13.70 -29.72 26.13
CA ASP A 1046 14.09 -29.79 24.71
C ASP A 1046 12.88 -29.62 23.77
N ILE A 1047 12.06 -28.62 24.09
CA ILE A 1047 10.89 -28.20 23.32
C ILE A 1047 11.40 -27.26 22.23
N SER A 1048 11.78 -27.80 21.07
CA SER A 1048 12.39 -27.03 19.99
C SER A 1048 11.80 -27.36 18.62
N ILE A 1049 11.83 -26.36 17.73
CA ILE A 1049 11.46 -26.48 16.32
C ILE A 1049 12.64 -26.03 15.47
N THR A 1050 12.83 -26.70 14.33
CA THR A 1050 13.83 -26.30 13.33
C THR A 1050 13.18 -25.36 12.31
N GLY A 1051 13.97 -24.47 11.71
CA GLY A 1051 13.53 -23.66 10.58
C GLY A 1051 13.02 -24.52 9.43
N GLY A 1052 12.14 -23.95 8.62
CA GLY A 1052 11.40 -24.66 7.58
C GLY A 1052 10.21 -25.48 8.07
N GLN A 1053 9.93 -25.50 9.39
CA GLN A 1053 8.84 -26.30 9.99
C GLN A 1053 7.82 -25.45 10.74
N THR A 1054 6.61 -26.00 10.88
CA THR A 1054 5.53 -25.44 11.69
C THR A 1054 5.03 -26.52 12.66
N ASP A 1055 4.97 -26.19 13.96
CA ASP A 1055 4.38 -27.04 14.99
C ASP A 1055 3.71 -26.15 16.03
N TYR A 1056 2.38 -26.14 16.03
CA TYR A 1056 1.58 -25.34 16.96
C TYR A 1056 1.19 -26.08 18.24
N GLU A 1057 1.61 -27.34 18.40
CA GLU A 1057 1.28 -28.19 19.55
C GLU A 1057 2.53 -28.66 20.31
N MET A 1058 3.67 -27.98 20.19
CA MET A 1058 4.96 -28.38 20.76
C MET A 1058 4.96 -28.59 22.28
N ALA A 1059 4.21 -27.77 23.01
CA ALA A 1059 4.17 -27.83 24.48
C ALA A 1059 2.78 -27.54 25.01
N SER A 1060 2.47 -28.09 26.19
CA SER A 1060 1.31 -27.65 26.96
C SER A 1060 1.65 -27.28 28.39
N VAL A 1061 0.94 -26.26 28.88
CA VAL A 1061 0.93 -25.83 30.28
C VAL A 1061 -0.49 -25.92 30.80
N PHE A 1062 -0.72 -26.68 31.86
CA PHE A 1062 -2.09 -26.91 32.34
C PHE A 1062 -2.14 -27.14 33.84
N ASN A 1063 -3.33 -26.94 34.41
CA ASN A 1063 -3.57 -27.11 35.83
C ASN A 1063 -3.85 -28.58 36.16
N SER A 1064 -2.91 -29.18 36.90
CA SER A 1064 -2.97 -30.56 37.39
C SER A 1064 -3.56 -30.69 38.79
N GLY A 1065 -3.93 -29.57 39.41
CA GLY A 1065 -4.48 -29.51 40.76
C GLY A 1065 -5.96 -29.92 40.82
N THR A 1066 -6.54 -29.85 42.03
CA THR A 1066 -7.95 -30.18 42.28
C THR A 1066 -8.82 -28.94 42.55
N SER A 1067 -8.21 -27.77 42.78
CA SER A 1067 -8.93 -26.51 43.01
C SER A 1067 -8.07 -25.27 42.76
N GLY A 1068 -8.71 -24.21 42.27
CA GLY A 1068 -8.14 -22.88 42.04
C GLY A 1068 -7.21 -22.80 40.81
N GLY A 1069 -7.30 -21.68 40.10
CA GLY A 1069 -6.46 -21.43 38.93
C GLY A 1069 -5.19 -20.60 39.18
N PHE A 1070 -4.26 -20.68 38.23
CA PHE A 1070 -3.13 -19.78 38.08
C PHE A 1070 -3.24 -19.00 36.76
N ARG A 1071 -2.30 -18.09 36.47
CA ARG A 1071 -2.24 -17.40 35.17
C ARG A 1071 -0.83 -17.44 34.59
N ILE A 1072 -0.69 -17.19 33.29
CA ILE A 1072 0.59 -17.07 32.59
C ILE A 1072 0.84 -15.59 32.29
N ASN A 1073 2.07 -15.12 32.51
CA ASN A 1073 2.41 -13.72 32.26
C ASN A 1073 3.62 -13.50 31.35
N LYS A 1074 4.49 -14.50 31.18
CA LYS A 1074 5.72 -14.37 30.41
C LYS A 1074 6.07 -15.66 29.69
N VAL A 1075 6.81 -15.54 28.60
CA VAL A 1075 7.42 -16.66 27.89
C VAL A 1075 8.84 -16.25 27.52
N VAL A 1076 9.81 -17.15 27.68
CA VAL A 1076 11.18 -16.97 27.15
C VAL A 1076 11.45 -18.08 26.17
N PHE A 1077 11.88 -17.73 24.97
CA PHE A 1077 12.41 -18.66 24.00
C PHE A 1077 13.83 -18.30 23.62
N LYS A 1078 14.54 -19.25 23.03
CA LYS A 1078 15.92 -19.12 22.59
C LYS A 1078 16.02 -19.37 21.10
N VAL A 1079 16.76 -18.51 20.42
CA VAL A 1079 17.19 -18.74 19.05
C VAL A 1079 18.39 -19.70 19.08
N ILE A 1080 18.33 -20.79 18.34
CA ILE A 1080 19.38 -21.81 18.26
C ILE A 1080 19.85 -21.97 16.82
N SER A 1081 21.08 -22.45 16.62
CA SER A 1081 21.58 -22.84 15.30
C SER A 1081 22.04 -24.30 15.31
N SER A 1082 21.62 -25.07 14.32
CA SER A 1082 21.97 -26.48 14.12
C SER A 1082 23.23 -26.67 13.25
N GLY A 1083 23.80 -25.59 12.73
CA GLY A 1083 25.01 -25.61 11.91
C GLY A 1083 26.29 -25.72 12.73
N THR A 1084 26.91 -26.90 12.77
CA THR A 1084 28.37 -26.99 12.96
C THR A 1084 29.01 -27.68 11.76
N ALA A 1085 29.71 -26.90 10.94
CA ALA A 1085 30.97 -27.34 10.34
C ALA A 1085 32.14 -26.75 11.17
N PRO A 1086 33.23 -27.51 11.33
CA PRO A 1086 34.28 -27.25 12.32
C PRO A 1086 35.34 -26.27 11.80
N LEU A 1087 35.93 -25.47 12.69
CA LEU A 1087 37.37 -25.21 12.60
C LEU A 1087 38.10 -26.37 13.27
N TYR A 1088 38.38 -27.40 12.47
CA TYR A 1088 39.24 -28.56 12.74
C TYR A 1088 38.95 -29.44 13.97
N THR A 1089 38.73 -30.72 13.68
CA THR A 1089 38.63 -31.82 14.64
C THR A 1089 39.89 -31.97 15.51
N MET A 1090 39.70 -32.09 16.83
CA MET A 1090 40.36 -33.14 17.60
C MET A 1090 39.35 -33.76 18.58
N SER A 1091 39.32 -35.08 18.57
CA SER A 1091 38.45 -35.97 19.32
C SER A 1091 38.48 -35.70 20.83
N ALA A 1092 37.32 -35.90 21.47
CA ALA A 1092 37.16 -35.86 22.92
C ALA A 1092 38.15 -36.78 23.66
N PRO A 1093 38.56 -36.35 24.86
CA PRO A 1093 38.39 -37.23 26.00
C PRO A 1093 37.54 -36.55 27.09
N SER A 1094 36.64 -37.36 27.64
CA SER A 1094 36.06 -37.31 28.99
C SER A 1094 35.94 -35.95 29.72
N VAL A 1095 34.68 -35.60 30.03
CA VAL A 1095 34.19 -34.79 31.17
C VAL A 1095 35.30 -34.27 32.09
N GLU A 1096 35.69 -33.01 31.90
CA GLU A 1096 36.24 -32.13 32.94
C GLU A 1096 35.71 -30.69 32.73
N ASP A 1097 35.58 -30.00 33.85
CA ASP A 1097 34.79 -28.78 34.11
C ASP A 1097 34.92 -27.61 33.13
N ALA A 1098 33.83 -26.84 33.02
CA ALA A 1098 33.74 -25.54 32.37
C ALA A 1098 34.95 -24.63 32.69
N GLU A 1099 35.77 -24.33 31.69
CA GLU A 1099 36.85 -23.35 31.84
C GLU A 1099 36.28 -21.93 31.98
N LYS A 1100 36.10 -21.50 33.23
CA LYS A 1100 35.86 -20.10 33.62
C LYS A 1100 36.88 -19.16 32.98
N ASP A 1101 36.39 -17.98 32.58
CA ASP A 1101 37.15 -16.84 32.04
C ASP A 1101 38.52 -16.69 32.71
N ALA A 1102 39.56 -16.76 31.88
CA ALA A 1102 40.96 -16.82 32.29
C ALA A 1102 41.50 -15.48 32.86
N VAL A 1103 40.74 -14.40 32.69
CA VAL A 1103 41.07 -13.04 33.10
C VAL A 1103 39.77 -12.28 33.44
N ILE A 1104 39.68 -11.71 34.64
CA ILE A 1104 38.53 -10.95 35.14
C ILE A 1104 38.89 -9.46 35.24
N LEU A 1105 37.97 -8.59 34.82
CA LEU A 1105 38.09 -7.13 34.92
C LEU A 1105 36.98 -6.58 35.83
N TYR A 1106 37.37 -5.89 36.91
CA TYR A 1106 36.40 -5.33 37.86
C TYR A 1106 36.93 -4.08 38.60
N PRO A 1107 36.04 -3.14 39.01
CA PRO A 1107 34.64 -3.08 38.63
C PRO A 1107 34.47 -2.75 37.14
N ASN A 1108 33.35 -3.15 36.55
CA ASN A 1108 32.96 -2.75 35.19
C ASN A 1108 31.43 -2.68 35.16
N PRO A 1109 30.80 -1.48 35.14
CA PRO A 1109 31.42 -0.17 34.92
C PRO A 1109 32.41 0.28 36.01
N PHE A 1110 33.35 1.17 35.67
CA PHE A 1110 34.34 1.74 36.59
C PHE A 1110 34.36 3.28 36.56
N THR A 1111 34.82 3.91 37.64
CA THR A 1111 34.85 5.37 37.78
C THR A 1111 36.25 5.98 37.69
N SER A 1112 37.32 5.26 38.00
CA SER A 1112 38.70 5.80 37.94
C SER A 1112 39.74 4.72 37.69
N THR A 1113 39.59 3.56 38.32
CA THR A 1113 40.52 2.45 38.17
C THR A 1113 39.77 1.18 37.80
N ILE A 1114 40.42 0.29 37.05
CA ILE A 1114 39.92 -1.06 36.77
C ILE A 1114 40.98 -2.08 37.18
N THR A 1115 40.55 -3.14 37.87
CA THR A 1115 41.43 -4.22 38.33
C THR A 1115 41.34 -5.39 37.36
N LEU A 1116 42.50 -5.77 36.85
CA LEU A 1116 42.72 -6.95 36.03
C LEU A 1116 43.21 -8.08 36.94
N ARG A 1117 42.47 -9.18 37.02
CA ARG A 1117 42.86 -10.37 37.78
C ARG A 1117 43.04 -11.55 36.86
N ASN A 1118 44.25 -12.12 36.85
CA ASN A 1118 44.49 -13.40 36.19
C ASN A 1118 43.94 -14.54 37.06
N THR A 1119 43.17 -15.45 36.48
CA THR A 1119 42.56 -16.57 37.21
C THR A 1119 43.27 -17.90 36.97
N LYS A 1120 44.24 -17.96 36.05
CA LYS A 1120 44.99 -19.20 35.70
C LYS A 1120 46.50 -18.95 35.53
N GLU A 1121 47.33 -19.92 35.91
CA GLU A 1121 48.81 -19.77 35.92
C GLU A 1121 49.41 -19.60 34.51
N GLU A 1122 48.73 -20.06 33.46
CA GLU A 1122 49.29 -20.12 32.09
C GLU A 1122 49.15 -18.82 31.27
N ASN A 1123 48.46 -17.79 31.79
CA ASN A 1123 48.14 -16.56 31.07
C ASN A 1123 49.10 -15.41 31.33
N HIS A 1124 50.34 -15.54 30.89
CA HIS A 1124 51.27 -14.41 30.87
C HIS A 1124 50.88 -13.49 29.70
N PHE A 1125 50.11 -12.42 29.96
CA PHE A 1125 49.89 -11.39 28.93
C PHE A 1125 51.00 -10.35 28.93
N LEU A 1126 51.63 -10.22 27.76
CA LEU A 1126 52.78 -9.35 27.56
C LEU A 1126 52.31 -7.92 27.29
N ASN A 1127 51.22 -7.74 26.56
CA ASN A 1127 50.79 -6.42 26.10
C ASN A 1127 49.31 -6.18 26.38
N LEU A 1128 48.98 -5.03 26.95
CA LEU A 1128 47.61 -4.56 27.13
C LEU A 1128 47.43 -3.23 26.40
N SER A 1129 46.40 -3.14 25.56
CA SER A 1129 46.02 -1.94 24.82
C SER A 1129 44.57 -1.55 25.15
N LEU A 1130 44.30 -0.26 25.29
CA LEU A 1130 42.94 0.28 25.39
C LEU A 1130 42.60 1.05 24.12
N PHE A 1131 41.42 0.82 23.58
CA PHE A 1131 40.91 1.50 22.39
C PHE A 1131 39.58 2.21 22.69
N THR A 1132 39.31 3.30 21.98
CA THR A 1132 37.95 3.83 21.82
C THR A 1132 37.09 2.83 21.05
N ASP A 1133 35.77 2.98 21.16
CA ASP A 1133 34.77 2.31 20.31
C ASP A 1133 35.01 2.52 18.80
N THR A 1134 35.61 3.65 18.41
CA THR A 1134 36.05 3.96 17.04
C THR A 1134 37.42 3.37 16.66
N GLY A 1135 38.05 2.58 17.54
CA GLY A 1135 39.30 1.86 17.25
C GLY A 1135 40.60 2.66 17.47
N THR A 1136 40.55 3.84 18.08
CA THR A 1136 41.74 4.66 18.39
C THR A 1136 42.41 4.16 19.67
N ARG A 1137 43.71 3.81 19.62
CA ARG A 1137 44.45 3.32 20.79
C ARG A 1137 44.79 4.45 21.76
N LEU A 1138 44.20 4.42 22.96
CA LEU A 1138 44.40 5.42 24.03
C LEU A 1138 45.51 5.07 24.99
N PHE A 1139 45.75 3.77 25.21
CA PHE A 1139 46.69 3.30 26.23
C PHE A 1139 47.36 2.02 25.76
N TYR A 1140 48.63 1.85 26.10
CA TYR A 1140 49.39 0.62 25.89
C TYR A 1140 50.34 0.42 27.07
N LYS A 1141 50.35 -0.77 27.64
CA LYS A 1141 51.25 -1.12 28.72
C LYS A 1141 51.59 -2.60 28.71
N THR A 1142 52.87 -2.88 28.93
CA THR A 1142 53.40 -4.24 29.04
C THR A 1142 53.43 -4.65 30.50
N PHE A 1143 52.92 -5.85 30.80
CA PHE A 1143 52.91 -6.40 32.15
C PHE A 1143 53.62 -7.75 32.17
N ASP A 1144 54.22 -8.09 33.30
CA ASP A 1144 54.59 -9.45 33.63
C ASP A 1144 53.62 -9.93 34.72
N ASN A 1145 52.87 -10.98 34.42
CA ASN A 1145 51.80 -11.49 35.26
C ASN A 1145 51.85 -13.02 35.27
N SER A 1146 52.79 -13.54 36.05
CA SER A 1146 53.26 -14.91 35.96
C SER A 1146 52.54 -15.91 36.87
N GLN A 1147 51.64 -15.47 37.76
CA GLN A 1147 50.97 -16.38 38.70
C GLN A 1147 49.45 -16.20 38.71
N ALA A 1148 48.73 -17.31 38.91
CA ALA A 1148 47.28 -17.28 39.11
C ALA A 1148 46.94 -16.46 40.36
N GLY A 1149 45.95 -15.59 40.24
CA GLY A 1149 45.53 -14.69 41.31
C GLY A 1149 46.23 -13.33 41.30
N ASP A 1150 47.25 -13.13 40.46
CA ASP A 1150 47.89 -11.82 40.32
C ASP A 1150 46.88 -10.77 39.85
N THR A 1151 46.86 -9.64 40.55
CA THR A 1151 46.04 -8.48 40.21
C THR A 1151 46.90 -7.31 39.76
N ARG A 1152 46.37 -6.54 38.80
CA ARG A 1152 46.95 -5.28 38.33
C ARG A 1152 45.86 -4.23 38.28
N ILE A 1153 46.12 -3.08 38.90
CA ILE A 1153 45.20 -1.94 38.85
C ILE A 1153 45.66 -1.03 37.73
N LEU A 1154 44.74 -0.74 36.80
CA LEU A 1154 44.93 0.25 35.76
C LEU A 1154 44.28 1.56 36.23
N ASP A 1155 45.09 2.59 36.38
CA ASP A 1155 44.60 3.95 36.59
C ASP A 1155 44.22 4.57 35.24
N LEU A 1156 42.92 4.80 35.10
CA LEU A 1156 42.26 5.34 33.92
C LEU A 1156 41.44 6.57 34.33
N GLN A 1157 41.92 7.36 35.29
CA GLN A 1157 41.23 8.60 35.68
C GLN A 1157 41.21 9.63 34.54
N GLY A 1158 42.25 9.64 33.68
CA GLY A 1158 42.42 10.61 32.60
C GLY A 1158 41.59 10.37 31.33
N ILE A 1159 40.86 9.24 31.22
CA ILE A 1159 39.98 8.98 30.05
C ILE A 1159 38.56 9.48 30.35
N LYS A 1160 37.88 10.00 29.32
CA LYS A 1160 36.51 10.54 29.43
C LYS A 1160 35.48 9.42 29.70
N PRO A 1161 34.29 9.73 30.24
CA PRO A 1161 33.18 8.79 30.26
C PRO A 1161 32.88 8.21 28.88
N GLY A 1162 32.58 6.92 28.79
CA GLY A 1162 32.35 6.23 27.51
C GLY A 1162 32.68 4.73 27.53
N ILE A 1163 32.46 4.09 26.37
CA ILE A 1163 32.75 2.67 26.14
C ILE A 1163 34.16 2.54 25.55
N TYR A 1164 34.93 1.62 26.11
CA TYR A 1164 36.27 1.32 25.65
C TYR A 1164 36.47 -0.18 25.48
N VAL A 1165 37.41 -0.54 24.62
CA VAL A 1165 37.79 -1.94 24.38
C VAL A 1165 39.19 -2.15 24.91
N ILE A 1166 39.34 -3.08 25.86
CA ILE A 1166 40.66 -3.48 26.36
C ILE A 1166 41.07 -4.79 25.69
N ARG A 1167 42.23 -4.77 25.04
CA ARG A 1167 42.83 -5.90 24.33
C ARG A 1167 44.10 -6.33 25.06
N MET A 1168 44.22 -7.61 25.34
CA MET A 1168 45.35 -8.21 26.06
C MET A 1168 45.95 -9.32 25.20
N GLU A 1169 47.22 -9.21 24.88
CA GLU A 1169 47.96 -10.18 24.08
C GLU A 1169 48.84 -11.03 24.99
N MET A 1170 48.62 -12.33 24.91
CA MET A 1170 49.33 -13.36 25.66
C MET A 1170 50.66 -13.72 25.01
N SER A 1171 51.64 -14.10 25.81
CA SER A 1171 52.92 -14.63 25.34
C SER A 1171 52.75 -15.88 24.48
N SER A 1172 51.63 -16.60 24.64
CA SER A 1172 51.18 -17.71 23.78
C SER A 1172 50.68 -17.28 22.40
N GLY A 1173 50.59 -15.98 22.11
CA GLY A 1173 50.02 -15.41 20.89
C GLY A 1173 48.49 -15.24 20.93
N LYS A 1174 47.81 -15.74 21.98
CA LYS A 1174 46.36 -15.58 22.16
C LYS A 1174 46.01 -14.13 22.49
N THR A 1175 44.94 -13.60 21.89
CA THR A 1175 44.41 -12.27 22.21
C THR A 1175 43.08 -12.41 22.96
N ILE A 1176 42.93 -11.69 24.08
CA ILE A 1176 41.67 -11.53 24.80
C ILE A 1176 41.20 -10.08 24.69
N THR A 1177 39.94 -9.89 24.33
CA THR A 1177 39.32 -8.58 24.22
C THR A 1177 38.12 -8.50 25.16
N LYS A 1178 37.98 -7.42 25.93
CA LYS A 1178 36.84 -7.19 26.83
C LYS A 1178 36.36 -5.74 26.68
N LYS A 1179 35.04 -5.54 26.75
CA LYS A 1179 34.42 -4.21 26.80
C LYS A 1179 34.48 -3.68 28.23
N ILE A 1180 34.90 -2.42 28.40
CA ILE A 1180 34.90 -1.73 29.70
C ILE A 1180 34.16 -0.40 29.58
N VAL A 1181 33.39 -0.04 30.61
CA VAL A 1181 32.54 1.15 30.63
C VAL A 1181 33.04 2.10 31.70
N LYS A 1182 33.47 3.30 31.29
CA LYS A 1182 33.84 4.39 32.19
C LYS A 1182 32.60 5.25 32.45
N GLN A 1183 32.21 5.35 33.71
CA GLN A 1183 31.15 6.26 34.17
C GLN A 1183 31.60 7.72 34.15
#